data_AF-A0A8I1PNF1-F1
#
_entry.id   AF-A0A8I1PNF1-F1
#
_cell.length_a   1.000
_cell.length_b   1.000
_cell.length_c   1.000
_cell.angle_alpha   90.00
_cell.angle_beta   90.00
_cell.angle_gamma   90.00
#
_symmetry.space_group_name_H-M   'P 1'
#
loop_
_entity.id
_entity.type
_entity.pdbx_description
1 polymer ?
#
loop_
_entity_poly.entity_id
_entity_poly.type
_entity_poly.pdbx_seq_one_letter_code
_entity_poly.pdbx_strand_id
1 'polypeptide(L)'
;MTENESSNPSDAHRQPVAGYRRRVVIKFKDHIRLPRENAARVAESLGAGPWSELAAQFPGITLAPLFSVKQPDQLRILAERAQAFDAAARAPNLNVYFVVDPPRGTDVEALAATLSRWDSVATAYVEPPPVEPPLVNAADDPRSGNQGYLDPAPDGIDAEYAWNFPGGDGAGQALVDMEWGWTFNHEDLAAHGITLISGLNHSYFFHGSGVLGEIAAVDNTVGCVGITPALASVRCVGQHQPGGGYSTAQPILDAIAVMNFGDVLLLEAQTTLFGYSLVPVEIEPAVYDAIRLATSLGIVVVEAAGNGGVDLDTVVNPAGQQIFNRASPDFLDSGAIIVGAASSTAPHARLGFSCHGSRVDCYGWGENVDTLSSDSTNTATNLYTTGFNGTSSATPIVAGAALAVQGLMEAATGNRLAPWQMRMILGEPSYGTSSQDPATDRIGVMPNLRLIIDSTVLNLSPDIYLRDFVGDNGDPHFGSISSSPDIILRPAAVPDPQGAFGAGSGTENDMALGYEAEAGQDNFIYVRVLNRGGSSAANVLATLYWAPPSTLITPDLWTLAGSINLPSVPNGNLLTVSDRITWGAAAIPAPGHYCFISILNTPRDPGPSPGDLMDWNNFITYIRNNNNVTWRNFNVVDNMPPPDAEPMGYVALPFMAAGAPDRARRMRLEIVSRLPAGSGIVLELTPEFAELLRAHPRPMPLEFKTGNHGCRVVHIPVNYCGSVLFPEVVFPAKARIPLRLLARIPEAMRHHEFELYARQLYEDEEVGRVTWRLAPNRKSDKKNR
;
A
#
# COMPACT_ATOMS: atom_id res chain seq x y z
N MET A 1 -14.10 -63.77 -6.65
CA MET A 1 -15.35 -63.09 -7.05
C MET A 1 -15.90 -62.48 -5.77
N THR A 2 -15.89 -61.18 -5.54
CA THR A 2 -16.03 -60.03 -6.45
C THR A 2 -15.16 -58.87 -5.95
N GLU A 3 -14.65 -58.10 -6.91
CA GLU A 3 -13.71 -56.99 -6.76
C GLU A 3 -14.29 -55.81 -5.98
N ASN A 4 -13.42 -55.17 -5.21
CA ASN A 4 -13.67 -53.94 -4.46
C ASN A 4 -12.81 -52.86 -5.11
N GLU A 5 -13.41 -52.01 -5.95
CA GLU A 5 -12.71 -50.90 -6.60
C GLU A 5 -12.57 -49.72 -5.63
N SER A 6 -11.32 -49.28 -5.50
CA SER A 6 -10.83 -48.13 -4.75
C SER A 6 -11.30 -46.81 -5.37
N SER A 7 -11.99 -45.98 -4.60
CA SER A 7 -12.22 -44.57 -4.93
C SER A 7 -10.95 -43.74 -4.68
N ASN A 8 -10.45 -43.09 -5.74
CA ASN A 8 -9.32 -42.14 -5.70
C ASN A 8 -9.61 -40.95 -4.76
N PRO A 9 -8.62 -40.43 -3.99
CA PRO A 9 -8.84 -39.31 -3.06
C PRO A 9 -8.93 -37.91 -3.71
N SER A 10 -8.87 -37.80 -5.04
CA SER A 10 -8.65 -36.51 -5.73
C SER A 10 -9.90 -35.64 -5.94
N ASP A 11 -11.09 -36.04 -5.48
CA ASP A 11 -12.36 -35.34 -5.79
C ASP A 11 -13.01 -34.60 -4.60
N ALA A 12 -12.38 -34.56 -3.43
CA ALA A 12 -13.02 -34.06 -2.21
C ALA A 12 -12.89 -32.54 -1.92
N HIS A 13 -12.15 -31.76 -2.73
CA HIS A 13 -11.92 -30.33 -2.46
C HIS A 13 -12.25 -29.39 -3.64
N ARG A 14 -13.49 -29.42 -4.13
CA ARG A 14 -14.05 -28.34 -4.96
C ARG A 14 -15.42 -27.91 -4.45
N GLN A 15 -15.46 -27.27 -3.27
CA GLN A 15 -16.60 -26.41 -2.97
C GLN A 15 -16.44 -25.11 -3.79
N PRO A 16 -17.42 -24.72 -4.61
CA PRO A 16 -17.32 -23.48 -5.38
C PRO A 16 -17.33 -22.27 -4.44
N VAL A 17 -16.40 -21.34 -4.67
CA VAL A 17 -16.35 -20.01 -4.04
C VAL A 17 -17.76 -19.39 -4.04
N ALA A 18 -18.20 -18.87 -2.89
CA ALA A 18 -19.54 -18.31 -2.75
C ALA A 18 -19.78 -17.21 -3.80
N GLY A 19 -20.75 -17.43 -4.70
CA GLY A 19 -21.11 -16.49 -5.77
C GLY A 19 -20.50 -16.77 -7.15
N TYR A 20 -19.52 -17.66 -7.27
CA TYR A 20 -18.97 -18.07 -8.57
C TYR A 20 -19.90 -19.04 -9.32
N ARG A 21 -20.07 -18.83 -10.63
CA ARG A 21 -20.81 -19.71 -11.53
C ARG A 21 -19.89 -20.16 -12.65
N ARG A 22 -19.87 -21.46 -12.93
CA ARG A 22 -19.11 -22.03 -14.06
C ARG A 22 -19.82 -21.67 -15.36
N ARG A 23 -19.20 -20.79 -16.16
CA ARG A 23 -19.68 -20.34 -17.47
C ARG A 23 -18.72 -20.81 -18.56
N VAL A 24 -19.16 -20.80 -19.82
CA VAL A 24 -18.30 -21.10 -20.96
C VAL A 24 -18.04 -19.81 -21.72
N VAL A 25 -16.78 -19.42 -21.86
CA VAL A 25 -16.37 -18.27 -22.69
C VAL A 25 -16.13 -18.76 -24.11
N ILE A 26 -16.66 -18.01 -25.07
CA ILE A 26 -16.46 -18.23 -26.50
C ILE A 26 -15.80 -16.99 -27.10
N LYS A 27 -14.75 -17.21 -27.88
CA LYS A 27 -14.22 -16.22 -28.83
C LYS A 27 -14.62 -16.63 -30.24
N PHE A 28 -15.43 -15.82 -30.93
CA PHE A 28 -15.68 -15.99 -32.36
C PHE A 28 -14.49 -15.48 -33.19
N LYS A 29 -14.36 -15.96 -34.43
CA LYS A 29 -13.38 -15.45 -35.39
C LYS A 29 -13.68 -13.98 -35.73
N ASP A 30 -12.65 -13.17 -35.99
CA ASP A 30 -12.76 -11.70 -36.10
C ASP A 30 -13.75 -11.17 -37.15
N HIS A 31 -14.07 -11.97 -38.17
CA HIS A 31 -15.04 -11.61 -39.21
C HIS A 31 -16.50 -11.80 -38.76
N ILE A 32 -16.76 -12.52 -37.67
CA ILE A 32 -18.09 -12.74 -37.12
C ILE A 32 -18.51 -11.50 -36.32
N ARG A 33 -19.66 -10.93 -36.69
CA ARG A 33 -20.24 -9.75 -36.03
C ARG A 33 -21.58 -10.08 -35.41
N LEU A 34 -21.60 -10.20 -34.09
CA LEU A 34 -22.82 -10.43 -33.33
C LEU A 34 -23.21 -9.15 -32.57
N PRO A 35 -24.52 -8.84 -32.48
CA PRO A 35 -25.01 -7.73 -31.67
C PRO A 35 -24.88 -8.05 -30.18
N ARG A 36 -24.91 -7.01 -29.34
CA ARG A 36 -24.90 -7.16 -27.88
C ARG A 36 -26.21 -7.77 -27.34
N GLU A 37 -27.33 -7.46 -27.98
CA GLU A 37 -28.64 -8.01 -27.64
C GLU A 37 -29.05 -9.07 -28.66
N ASN A 38 -29.75 -10.12 -28.22
CA ASN A 38 -30.23 -11.20 -29.07
C ASN A 38 -29.12 -11.95 -29.84
N ALA A 39 -27.89 -11.97 -29.30
CA ALA A 39 -26.70 -12.55 -29.92
C ALA A 39 -26.92 -14.00 -30.38
N ALA A 40 -27.57 -14.83 -29.55
CA ALA A 40 -27.91 -16.22 -29.86
C ALA A 40 -28.72 -16.37 -31.16
N ARG A 41 -29.82 -15.60 -31.27
CA ARG A 41 -30.70 -15.62 -32.46
C ARG A 41 -29.97 -15.15 -33.71
N VAL A 42 -29.12 -14.14 -33.56
CA VAL A 42 -28.37 -13.60 -34.69
C VAL A 42 -27.24 -14.54 -35.11
N ALA A 43 -26.57 -15.19 -34.17
CA ALA A 43 -25.54 -16.21 -34.44
C ALA A 43 -26.10 -17.35 -35.31
N GLU A 44 -27.30 -17.83 -34.98
CA GLU A 44 -27.99 -18.85 -35.78
C GLU A 44 -28.37 -18.33 -37.17
N SER A 45 -28.96 -17.13 -37.26
CA SER A 45 -29.36 -16.53 -38.54
C SER A 45 -28.18 -16.25 -39.50
N LEU A 46 -27.00 -15.99 -38.94
CA LEU A 46 -25.76 -15.72 -39.69
C LEU A 46 -24.98 -17.00 -40.01
N GLY A 47 -25.48 -18.18 -39.60
CA GLY A 47 -24.74 -19.44 -39.76
C GLY A 47 -23.45 -19.50 -38.93
N ALA A 48 -23.33 -18.67 -37.89
CA ALA A 48 -22.20 -18.71 -36.96
C ALA A 48 -22.29 -19.89 -35.99
N GLY A 49 -23.29 -20.76 -36.09
CA GLY A 49 -23.38 -21.99 -35.32
C GLY A 49 -24.84 -22.37 -35.06
N PRO A 50 -25.14 -23.68 -34.94
CA PRO A 50 -26.50 -24.17 -34.72
C PRO A 50 -26.96 -23.94 -33.27
N TRP A 51 -27.27 -22.69 -32.91
CA TRP A 51 -27.62 -22.32 -31.53
C TRP A 51 -28.86 -23.06 -31.02
N SER A 52 -29.89 -23.29 -31.85
CA SER A 52 -31.08 -24.03 -31.42
C SER A 52 -30.77 -25.50 -31.10
N GLU A 53 -29.86 -26.14 -31.85
CA GLU A 53 -29.42 -27.50 -31.55
C GLU A 53 -28.60 -27.55 -30.26
N LEU A 54 -27.72 -26.58 -30.04
CA LEU A 54 -26.96 -26.45 -28.81
C LEU A 54 -27.88 -26.23 -27.59
N ALA A 55 -28.89 -25.37 -27.74
CA ALA A 55 -29.89 -25.12 -26.68
C ALA A 55 -30.81 -26.31 -26.44
N ALA A 56 -31.01 -27.19 -27.43
CA ALA A 56 -31.71 -28.46 -27.25
C ALA A 56 -30.85 -29.48 -26.49
N GLN A 57 -29.53 -29.50 -26.74
CA GLN A 57 -28.57 -30.37 -26.04
C GLN A 57 -28.27 -29.88 -24.62
N PHE A 58 -28.23 -28.56 -24.41
CA PHE A 58 -27.98 -27.91 -23.12
C PHE A 58 -29.14 -26.94 -22.81
N PRO A 59 -30.25 -27.44 -22.25
CA PRO A 59 -31.44 -26.62 -22.02
C PRO A 59 -31.17 -25.42 -21.10
N GLY A 60 -31.66 -24.24 -21.49
CA GLY A 60 -31.64 -23.04 -20.66
C GLY A 60 -30.36 -22.19 -20.73
N ILE A 61 -29.41 -22.53 -21.62
CA ILE A 61 -28.24 -21.69 -21.89
C ILE A 61 -28.64 -20.33 -22.48
N THR A 62 -27.88 -19.29 -22.13
CA THR A 62 -28.01 -17.95 -22.73
C THR A 62 -26.68 -17.48 -23.30
N LEU A 63 -26.71 -16.59 -24.31
CA LEU A 63 -25.51 -15.98 -24.90
C LEU A 63 -25.52 -14.49 -24.63
N ALA A 64 -24.46 -13.98 -23.99
CA ALA A 64 -24.27 -12.57 -23.72
C ALA A 64 -22.84 -12.11 -24.09
N PRO A 65 -22.61 -10.83 -24.39
CA PRO A 65 -21.25 -10.30 -24.52
C PRO A 65 -20.46 -10.52 -23.23
N LEU A 66 -19.20 -10.94 -23.34
CA LEU A 66 -18.34 -11.11 -22.16
C LEU A 66 -18.04 -9.77 -21.51
N PHE A 67 -17.69 -8.77 -22.32
CA PHE A 67 -17.34 -7.43 -21.87
C PHE A 67 -18.56 -6.50 -21.91
N SER A 68 -18.95 -6.00 -20.74
CA SER A 68 -20.00 -4.98 -20.60
C SER A 68 -19.35 -3.59 -20.51
N VAL A 69 -19.75 -2.66 -21.37
CA VAL A 69 -19.29 -1.27 -21.36
C VAL A 69 -20.45 -0.31 -21.16
N LYS A 70 -20.24 0.74 -20.37
CA LYS A 70 -21.28 1.74 -20.07
C LYS A 70 -21.60 2.62 -21.27
N GLN A 71 -20.64 2.81 -22.18
CA GLN A 71 -20.81 3.57 -23.43
C GLN A 71 -20.59 2.68 -24.66
N PRO A 72 -21.41 2.79 -25.72
CA PRO A 72 -21.36 1.90 -26.88
C PRO A 72 -19.97 1.78 -27.54
N ASP A 73 -19.22 2.88 -27.58
CA ASP A 73 -17.94 3.03 -28.28
C ASP A 73 -16.69 2.88 -27.38
N GLN A 74 -16.85 2.61 -26.08
CA GLN A 74 -15.75 2.64 -25.11
C GLN A 74 -14.59 1.71 -25.50
N LEU A 75 -14.88 0.49 -25.97
CA LEU A 75 -13.84 -0.46 -26.42
C LEU A 75 -13.10 0.03 -27.67
N ARG A 76 -13.80 0.73 -28.59
CA ARG A 76 -13.20 1.32 -29.79
C ARG A 76 -12.26 2.47 -29.41
N ILE A 77 -12.70 3.34 -28.50
CA ILE A 77 -11.89 4.46 -28.01
C ILE A 77 -10.62 3.96 -27.30
N LEU A 78 -10.73 2.88 -26.51
CA LEU A 78 -9.57 2.26 -25.86
C LEU A 78 -8.60 1.65 -26.87
N ALA A 79 -9.11 0.98 -27.90
CA ALA A 79 -8.29 0.43 -28.99
C ALA A 79 -7.59 1.54 -29.80
N GLU A 80 -8.30 2.62 -30.14
CA GLU A 80 -7.73 3.79 -30.84
C GLU A 80 -6.67 4.50 -30.00
N ARG A 81 -6.88 4.62 -28.68
CA ARG A 81 -5.87 5.14 -27.75
C ARG A 81 -4.63 4.25 -27.70
N ALA A 82 -4.80 2.93 -27.55
CA ALA A 82 -3.68 1.99 -27.54
C ALA A 82 -2.85 2.09 -28.84
N GLN A 83 -3.51 2.23 -29.99
CA GLN A 83 -2.83 2.35 -31.29
C GLN A 83 -2.20 3.73 -31.52
N ALA A 84 -2.68 4.78 -30.84
CA ALA A 84 -2.02 6.09 -30.82
C ALA A 84 -0.76 6.10 -29.94
N PHE A 85 -0.69 5.25 -28.91
CA PHE A 85 0.49 5.08 -28.06
C PHE A 85 1.54 4.17 -28.70
N ASP A 86 1.13 3.13 -29.43
CA ASP A 86 2.01 2.26 -30.20
C ASP A 86 1.40 1.96 -31.58
N ALA A 87 1.97 2.58 -32.62
CA ALA A 87 1.50 2.42 -33.99
C ALA A 87 1.71 1.00 -34.54
N ALA A 88 2.60 0.21 -33.94
CA ALA A 88 2.84 -1.19 -34.31
C ALA A 88 1.88 -2.17 -33.60
N ALA A 89 1.24 -1.76 -32.51
CA ALA A 89 0.29 -2.60 -31.78
C ALA A 89 -1.00 -2.83 -32.59
N ARG A 90 -1.34 -4.11 -32.81
CA ARG A 90 -2.68 -4.51 -33.27
C ARG A 90 -3.59 -4.64 -32.06
N ALA A 91 -4.43 -3.64 -31.82
CA ALA A 91 -5.42 -3.71 -30.76
C ALA A 91 -6.34 -4.95 -30.96
N PRO A 92 -6.53 -5.79 -29.93
CA PRO A 92 -7.37 -6.98 -30.05
C PRO A 92 -8.84 -6.58 -30.24
N ASN A 93 -9.57 -7.30 -31.09
CA ASN A 93 -11.00 -7.12 -31.23
C ASN A 93 -11.73 -7.77 -30.05
N LEU A 94 -12.09 -6.98 -29.02
CA LEU A 94 -12.78 -7.50 -27.84
C LEU A 94 -14.27 -7.79 -28.08
N ASN A 95 -14.86 -7.31 -29.19
CA ASN A 95 -16.29 -7.49 -29.47
C ASN A 95 -16.67 -8.91 -29.93
N VAL A 96 -15.69 -9.80 -30.15
CA VAL A 96 -15.94 -11.20 -30.54
C VAL A 96 -15.99 -12.16 -29.35
N TYR A 97 -15.82 -11.65 -28.13
CA TYR A 97 -15.90 -12.45 -26.92
C TYR A 97 -17.32 -12.44 -26.34
N PHE A 98 -17.87 -13.63 -26.17
CA PHE A 98 -19.18 -13.88 -25.60
C PHE A 98 -19.05 -14.90 -24.46
N VAL A 99 -20.03 -14.89 -23.57
CA VAL A 99 -20.19 -15.86 -22.50
C VAL A 99 -21.49 -16.62 -22.70
N VAL A 100 -21.42 -17.93 -22.59
CA VAL A 100 -22.57 -18.81 -22.46
C VAL A 100 -22.80 -19.05 -20.98
N ASP A 101 -23.93 -18.59 -20.47
CA ASP A 101 -24.34 -18.79 -19.08
C ASP A 101 -25.31 -19.97 -19.00
N PRO A 102 -24.88 -21.12 -18.44
CA PRO A 102 -25.69 -22.32 -18.34
C PRO A 102 -26.42 -22.42 -16.98
N PRO A 103 -27.58 -23.09 -16.91
CA PRO A 103 -28.21 -23.41 -15.63
C PRO A 103 -27.32 -24.30 -14.74
N ARG A 104 -27.55 -24.23 -13.42
CA ARG A 104 -26.84 -25.11 -12.46
C ARG A 104 -27.03 -26.59 -12.81
N GLY A 105 -25.94 -27.35 -12.75
CA GLY A 105 -25.93 -28.78 -13.09
C GLY A 105 -25.67 -29.10 -14.56
N THR A 106 -25.46 -28.09 -15.42
CA THR A 106 -25.07 -28.30 -16.82
C THR A 106 -23.62 -28.79 -16.90
N ASP A 107 -23.36 -29.76 -17.79
CA ASP A 107 -22.00 -30.22 -18.13
C ASP A 107 -21.31 -29.16 -19.01
N VAL A 108 -20.57 -28.26 -18.35
CA VAL A 108 -19.94 -27.10 -18.99
C VAL A 108 -18.72 -27.50 -19.82
N GLU A 109 -18.07 -28.61 -19.50
CA GLU A 109 -16.97 -29.20 -20.26
C GLU A 109 -17.48 -29.74 -21.60
N ALA A 110 -18.57 -30.51 -21.59
CA ALA A 110 -19.21 -30.96 -22.82
C ALA A 110 -19.72 -29.78 -23.66
N LEU A 111 -20.28 -28.75 -23.02
CA LEU A 111 -20.73 -27.52 -23.68
C LEU A 111 -19.57 -26.81 -24.38
N ALA A 112 -18.44 -26.59 -23.69
CA ALA A 112 -17.24 -25.98 -24.28
C ALA A 112 -16.66 -26.83 -25.42
N ALA A 113 -16.65 -28.15 -25.28
CA ALA A 113 -16.18 -29.06 -26.32
C ALA A 113 -17.06 -29.01 -27.59
N THR A 114 -18.38 -28.92 -27.43
CA THR A 114 -19.32 -28.77 -28.56
C THR A 114 -19.12 -27.44 -29.27
N LEU A 115 -19.00 -26.35 -28.51
CA LEU A 115 -18.77 -25.00 -29.04
C LEU A 115 -17.44 -24.87 -29.78
N SER A 116 -16.40 -25.54 -29.30
CA SER A 116 -15.06 -25.54 -29.92
C SER A 116 -15.03 -26.19 -31.32
N ARG A 117 -16.07 -26.96 -31.68
CA ARG A 117 -16.19 -27.60 -33.01
C ARG A 117 -16.85 -26.70 -34.06
N TRP A 118 -17.37 -25.55 -33.67
CA TRP A 118 -18.01 -24.63 -34.61
C TRP A 118 -16.96 -23.92 -35.47
N ASP A 119 -17.14 -23.92 -36.79
CA ASP A 119 -16.20 -23.25 -37.73
C ASP A 119 -16.06 -21.75 -37.49
N SER A 120 -17.05 -21.12 -36.86
CA SER A 120 -17.09 -19.71 -36.49
C SER A 120 -16.32 -19.39 -35.20
N VAL A 121 -16.03 -20.40 -34.38
CA VAL A 121 -15.40 -20.25 -33.07
C VAL A 121 -13.88 -20.36 -33.24
N ALA A 122 -13.17 -19.40 -32.68
CA ALA A 122 -11.71 -19.42 -32.61
C ALA A 122 -11.21 -20.20 -31.38
N THR A 123 -11.92 -20.06 -30.25
CA THR A 123 -11.70 -20.87 -29.04
C THR A 123 -12.95 -20.83 -28.16
N ALA A 124 -13.22 -21.92 -27.44
CA ALA A 124 -14.19 -21.95 -26.36
C ALA A 124 -13.58 -22.70 -25.16
N TYR A 125 -13.80 -22.17 -23.96
CA TYR A 125 -13.23 -22.74 -22.73
C TYR A 125 -14.17 -22.48 -21.56
N VAL A 126 -14.09 -23.35 -20.55
CA VAL A 126 -14.77 -23.13 -19.27
C VAL A 126 -14.03 -22.03 -18.55
N GLU A 127 -14.74 -20.97 -18.17
CA GLU A 127 -14.16 -19.86 -17.42
C GLU A 127 -13.55 -20.40 -16.13
N PRO A 128 -12.24 -20.19 -15.87
CA PRO A 128 -11.62 -20.72 -14.67
C PRO A 128 -12.23 -20.07 -13.41
N PRO A 129 -12.32 -20.79 -12.27
CA PRO A 129 -12.68 -20.17 -11.01
C PRO A 129 -11.64 -19.11 -10.61
N PRO A 130 -12.03 -18.09 -9.82
CA PRO A 130 -11.07 -17.30 -9.07
C PRO A 130 -10.19 -18.26 -8.26
N VAL A 131 -8.88 -18.10 -8.36
CA VAL A 131 -7.92 -18.85 -7.53
C VAL A 131 -7.74 -18.04 -6.26
N GLU A 132 -7.99 -18.64 -5.10
CA GLU A 132 -7.54 -18.07 -3.83
C GLU A 132 -6.00 -18.10 -3.84
N PRO A 133 -5.31 -16.98 -3.59
CA PRO A 133 -3.85 -17.02 -3.50
C PRO A 133 -3.47 -18.01 -2.39
N PRO A 134 -2.51 -18.94 -2.63
CA PRO A 134 -1.98 -19.75 -1.55
C PRO A 134 -1.32 -18.80 -0.55
N LEU A 135 -1.85 -18.75 0.67
CA LEU A 135 -1.25 -18.03 1.77
C LEU A 135 -0.28 -19.00 2.43
N VAL A 136 1.00 -18.68 2.40
CA VAL A 136 2.02 -19.34 3.23
C VAL A 136 1.57 -19.24 4.69
N ASN A 137 1.60 -20.34 5.44
CA ASN A 137 1.18 -20.38 6.82
C ASN A 137 2.35 -20.69 7.76
N ALA A 138 3.36 -19.82 7.84
CA ALA A 138 4.52 -20.02 8.70
C ALA A 138 4.24 -20.49 10.15
N ALA A 139 3.06 -20.22 10.70
CA ALA A 139 2.66 -20.65 12.04
C ALA A 139 2.53 -22.18 12.23
N ASP A 140 2.38 -22.98 11.17
CA ASP A 140 2.37 -24.45 11.28
C ASP A 140 3.74 -25.12 11.07
N ASP A 141 4.75 -24.37 10.62
CA ASP A 141 6.16 -24.79 10.59
C ASP A 141 6.86 -24.54 11.94
N PRO A 142 7.26 -25.58 12.71
CA PRO A 142 7.66 -25.44 14.11
C PRO A 142 8.88 -24.55 14.41
N ARG A 143 9.70 -24.22 13.40
CA ARG A 143 10.91 -23.40 13.55
C ARG A 143 10.75 -21.97 13.08
N SER A 144 9.63 -21.60 12.45
CA SER A 144 9.39 -20.25 11.92
C SER A 144 9.59 -19.14 12.95
N GLY A 145 9.23 -19.39 14.22
CA GLY A 145 9.45 -18.45 15.31
C GLY A 145 10.92 -18.11 15.63
N ASN A 146 11.88 -18.81 15.04
CA ASN A 146 13.32 -18.49 15.12
C ASN A 146 13.85 -17.86 13.80
N GLN A 147 13.06 -17.79 12.74
CA GLN A 147 13.44 -17.29 11.43
C GLN A 147 13.21 -15.77 11.33
N GLY A 148 13.74 -15.00 12.28
CA GLY A 148 13.46 -13.56 12.39
C GLY A 148 13.91 -12.70 11.20
N TYR A 149 14.68 -13.27 10.27
CA TYR A 149 14.97 -12.62 8.99
C TYR A 149 13.72 -12.53 8.08
N LEU A 150 12.67 -13.32 8.33
CA LEU A 150 11.38 -13.26 7.63
C LEU A 150 10.47 -12.13 8.16
N ASP A 151 10.69 -11.74 9.42
CA ASP A 151 9.86 -10.79 10.16
C ASP A 151 9.83 -9.39 9.51
N PRO A 152 8.88 -8.52 9.90
CA PRO A 152 8.85 -7.14 9.46
C PRO A 152 10.15 -6.38 9.73
N ALA A 153 10.48 -5.45 8.85
CA ALA A 153 11.56 -4.50 9.09
C ALA A 153 11.29 -3.67 10.37
N PRO A 154 12.32 -3.26 11.12
CA PRO A 154 13.73 -3.38 10.75
C PRO A 154 14.32 -4.76 10.98
N ASP A 155 13.67 -5.67 11.72
CA ASP A 155 14.29 -6.94 12.13
C ASP A 155 14.60 -7.85 10.94
N GLY A 156 13.64 -8.07 10.04
CA GLY A 156 13.81 -8.90 8.84
C GLY A 156 13.47 -8.17 7.53
N ILE A 157 13.26 -8.94 6.46
CA ILE A 157 12.93 -8.43 5.11
C ILE A 157 11.42 -8.29 4.85
N ASP A 158 10.57 -8.65 5.81
CA ASP A 158 9.10 -8.68 5.71
C ASP A 158 8.58 -9.62 4.59
N ALA A 159 9.12 -10.85 4.55
CA ALA A 159 8.68 -11.90 3.64
C ALA A 159 7.22 -12.30 3.90
N GLU A 160 6.80 -12.30 5.17
CA GLU A 160 5.43 -12.61 5.57
C GLU A 160 4.41 -11.64 4.94
N TYR A 161 4.77 -10.36 4.82
CA TYR A 161 3.92 -9.41 4.11
C TYR A 161 3.83 -9.73 2.62
N ALA A 162 4.94 -10.09 1.97
CA ALA A 162 4.97 -10.42 0.55
C ALA A 162 4.07 -11.61 0.20
N TRP A 163 3.97 -12.62 1.06
CA TRP A 163 3.10 -13.79 0.85
C TRP A 163 1.60 -13.46 0.75
N ASN A 164 1.17 -12.26 1.17
CA ASN A 164 -0.21 -11.80 1.01
C ASN A 164 -0.54 -11.36 -0.43
N PHE A 165 0.42 -11.43 -1.35
CA PHE A 165 0.30 -10.97 -2.73
C PHE A 165 0.67 -12.12 -3.68
N PRO A 166 -0.10 -12.31 -4.78
CA PRO A 166 0.25 -13.31 -5.79
C PRO A 166 1.71 -13.18 -6.26
N GLY A 167 2.45 -14.29 -6.20
CA GLY A 167 3.86 -14.35 -6.61
C GLY A 167 4.87 -13.94 -5.54
N GLY A 168 4.44 -13.37 -4.40
CA GLY A 168 5.34 -12.99 -3.31
C GLY A 168 5.96 -14.17 -2.56
N ASP A 169 5.33 -15.35 -2.65
CA ASP A 169 5.84 -16.66 -2.21
C ASP A 169 6.79 -17.31 -3.24
N GLY A 170 7.11 -16.62 -4.34
CA GLY A 170 7.95 -17.11 -5.43
C GLY A 170 7.23 -17.99 -6.44
N ALA A 171 5.90 -18.10 -6.40
CA ALA A 171 5.14 -18.86 -7.39
C ALA A 171 5.50 -18.44 -8.83
N GLY A 172 5.79 -19.42 -9.67
CA GLY A 172 6.20 -19.21 -11.07
C GLY A 172 7.67 -18.83 -11.27
N GLN A 173 8.44 -18.62 -10.19
CA GLN A 173 9.85 -18.25 -10.29
C GLN A 173 10.77 -19.48 -10.25
N ALA A 174 11.99 -19.31 -10.76
CA ALA A 174 12.98 -20.36 -10.85
C ALA A 174 14.32 -19.92 -10.27
N LEU A 175 14.90 -20.80 -9.44
CA LEU A 175 16.21 -20.65 -8.81
C LEU A 175 17.19 -21.67 -9.39
N VAL A 176 18.42 -21.21 -9.63
CA VAL A 176 19.59 -22.09 -9.73
C VAL A 176 20.58 -21.69 -8.64
N ASP A 177 21.00 -22.67 -7.83
CA ASP A 177 21.99 -22.48 -6.77
C ASP A 177 23.33 -23.14 -7.13
N MET A 178 24.45 -22.46 -6.83
CA MET A 178 25.81 -22.92 -7.13
C MET A 178 26.64 -23.11 -5.86
N GLU A 179 26.91 -24.36 -5.51
CA GLU A 179 27.62 -24.77 -4.29
C GLU A 179 28.58 -25.93 -4.51
N TRP A 180 29.12 -26.46 -3.40
CA TRP A 180 29.86 -27.72 -3.36
C TRP A 180 28.97 -28.94 -3.10
N GLY A 181 27.80 -28.78 -2.46
CA GLY A 181 26.90 -29.89 -2.17
C GLY A 181 25.66 -29.54 -1.34
N TRP A 182 24.68 -30.46 -1.40
CA TRP A 182 23.33 -30.34 -0.84
C TRP A 182 22.75 -31.69 -0.39
N THR A 183 21.71 -31.62 0.43
CA THR A 183 20.83 -32.75 0.78
C THR A 183 19.50 -32.61 0.03
N PHE A 184 19.44 -33.01 -1.25
CA PHE A 184 18.25 -32.77 -2.09
C PHE A 184 16.97 -33.42 -1.57
N ASN A 185 17.08 -34.52 -0.83
CA ASN A 185 15.98 -35.24 -0.22
C ASN A 185 15.75 -34.85 1.25
N HIS A 186 16.25 -33.68 1.69
CA HIS A 186 15.87 -33.12 2.98
C HIS A 186 14.34 -33.01 3.06
N GLU A 187 13.76 -33.31 4.22
CA GLU A 187 12.30 -33.40 4.39
C GLU A 187 11.58 -32.11 3.98
N ASP A 188 12.17 -30.95 4.27
CA ASP A 188 11.69 -29.62 3.87
C ASP A 188 11.97 -29.19 2.43
N LEU A 189 12.73 -29.96 1.64
CA LEU A 189 13.05 -29.62 0.25
C LEU A 189 12.50 -30.64 -0.76
N ALA A 190 12.13 -31.84 -0.29
CA ALA A 190 11.82 -32.97 -1.14
C ALA A 190 10.70 -32.70 -2.16
N ALA A 191 9.73 -31.83 -1.82
CA ALA A 191 8.62 -31.48 -2.70
C ALA A 191 9.04 -30.70 -3.95
N HIS A 192 10.17 -29.97 -3.91
CA HIS A 192 10.68 -29.24 -5.07
C HIS A 192 11.30 -30.12 -6.15
N GLY A 193 11.64 -31.38 -5.83
CA GLY A 193 12.23 -32.31 -6.80
C GLY A 193 13.54 -31.79 -7.40
N ILE A 194 14.43 -31.26 -6.55
CA ILE A 194 15.65 -30.55 -6.96
C ILE A 194 16.50 -31.38 -7.93
N THR A 195 16.91 -30.76 -9.03
CA THR A 195 17.77 -31.40 -10.04
C THR A 195 19.15 -30.77 -10.09
N LEU A 196 20.20 -31.61 -10.10
CA LEU A 196 21.56 -31.19 -10.41
C LEU A 196 21.74 -31.10 -11.94
N ILE A 197 21.96 -29.90 -12.46
CA ILE A 197 22.14 -29.62 -13.91
C ILE A 197 23.52 -30.12 -14.36
N SER A 198 24.58 -29.76 -13.62
CA SER A 198 25.96 -30.12 -13.92
C SER A 198 26.82 -30.14 -12.64
N GLY A 199 28.08 -30.56 -12.79
CA GLY A 199 29.01 -30.70 -11.66
C GLY A 199 28.71 -31.91 -10.78
N LEU A 200 29.19 -31.85 -9.55
CA LEU A 200 29.05 -32.90 -8.54
C LEU A 200 28.44 -32.32 -7.27
N ASN A 201 27.46 -33.03 -6.70
CA ASN A 201 27.05 -32.86 -5.31
C ASN A 201 28.08 -33.58 -4.42
N HIS A 202 29.09 -32.85 -3.95
CA HIS A 202 30.36 -33.44 -3.51
C HIS A 202 30.60 -33.37 -2.00
N SER A 203 30.44 -32.19 -1.39
CA SER A 203 30.82 -31.96 0.01
C SER A 203 30.13 -30.72 0.59
N TYR A 204 30.28 -30.47 1.88
CA TYR A 204 29.65 -29.33 2.57
C TYR A 204 28.12 -29.31 2.41
N PHE A 205 27.50 -30.50 2.41
CA PHE A 205 26.05 -30.66 2.24
C PHE A 205 25.23 -29.80 3.20
N PHE A 206 25.72 -29.57 4.41
CA PHE A 206 25.05 -28.73 5.41
C PHE A 206 24.94 -27.26 4.99
N HIS A 207 25.90 -26.77 4.22
CA HIS A 207 26.00 -25.38 3.82
C HIS A 207 25.01 -25.09 2.68
N GLY A 208 25.08 -25.81 1.56
CA GLY A 208 24.08 -25.67 0.49
C GLY A 208 22.65 -26.04 0.92
N SER A 209 22.48 -26.98 1.87
CA SER A 209 21.13 -27.26 2.42
C SER A 209 20.61 -26.09 3.26
N GLY A 210 21.47 -25.41 4.04
CA GLY A 210 21.10 -24.22 4.79
C GLY A 210 20.69 -23.06 3.88
N VAL A 211 21.47 -22.82 2.82
CA VAL A 211 21.16 -21.82 1.79
C VAL A 211 19.81 -22.07 1.14
N LEU A 212 19.56 -23.30 0.67
CA LEU A 212 18.27 -23.65 0.08
C LEU A 212 17.13 -23.61 1.11
N GLY A 213 17.40 -23.91 2.37
CA GLY A 213 16.41 -23.84 3.44
C GLY A 213 15.88 -22.43 3.67
N GLU A 214 16.74 -21.41 3.60
CA GLU A 214 16.32 -20.01 3.76
C GLU A 214 15.40 -19.56 2.63
N ILE A 215 15.62 -20.07 1.41
CA ILE A 215 14.91 -19.62 0.21
C ILE A 215 13.66 -20.46 -0.07
N ALA A 216 13.76 -21.77 0.08
CA ALA A 216 12.88 -22.76 -0.53
C ALA A 216 12.49 -23.91 0.41
N ALA A 217 12.66 -23.77 1.73
CA ALA A 217 11.97 -24.69 2.64
C ALA A 217 10.46 -24.58 2.39
N VAL A 218 9.81 -25.71 2.20
CA VAL A 218 8.40 -25.77 1.76
C VAL A 218 7.50 -25.34 2.91
N ASP A 219 6.45 -24.56 2.63
CA ASP A 219 5.38 -24.28 3.60
C ASP A 219 4.63 -25.58 3.92
N ASN A 220 4.83 -26.11 5.14
CA ASN A 220 4.28 -27.41 5.52
C ASN A 220 3.96 -27.51 7.02
N THR A 221 4.33 -28.59 7.72
CA THR A 221 4.10 -28.73 9.17
C THR A 221 5.34 -29.24 9.90
N VAL A 222 6.51 -29.13 9.28
CA VAL A 222 7.80 -29.60 9.80
C VAL A 222 8.86 -28.54 9.56
N GLY A 223 9.88 -28.50 10.40
CA GLY A 223 11.04 -27.67 10.13
C GLY A 223 10.76 -26.17 9.98
N CYS A 224 11.31 -25.62 8.90
CA CYS A 224 11.40 -24.21 8.56
C CYS A 224 10.45 -23.88 7.40
N VAL A 225 10.20 -22.59 7.17
CA VAL A 225 9.57 -22.09 5.94
C VAL A 225 10.54 -21.16 5.19
N GLY A 226 10.61 -21.30 3.88
CA GLY A 226 11.49 -20.49 3.03
C GLY A 226 10.90 -19.11 2.77
N ILE A 227 11.72 -18.16 2.32
CA ILE A 227 11.26 -16.83 1.85
C ILE A 227 10.32 -16.98 0.64
N THR A 228 10.59 -17.95 -0.22
CA THR A 228 9.82 -18.27 -1.42
C THR A 228 9.52 -19.77 -1.48
N PRO A 229 8.59 -20.28 -0.65
CA PRO A 229 8.33 -21.72 -0.52
C PRO A 229 7.62 -22.31 -1.76
N ALA A 230 7.04 -21.48 -2.64
CA ALA A 230 6.23 -21.91 -3.77
C ALA A 230 6.97 -21.90 -5.12
N LEU A 231 8.32 -21.89 -5.10
CA LEU A 231 9.13 -21.87 -6.32
C LEU A 231 8.74 -22.98 -7.30
N ALA A 232 8.56 -22.59 -8.56
CA ALA A 232 8.18 -23.51 -9.62
C ALA A 232 9.33 -24.46 -10.02
N SER A 233 10.58 -24.03 -9.81
CA SER A 233 11.76 -24.83 -10.11
C SER A 233 12.92 -24.45 -9.20
N VAL A 234 13.50 -25.44 -8.53
CA VAL A 234 14.77 -25.31 -7.81
C VAL A 234 15.78 -26.28 -8.43
N ARG A 235 16.91 -25.76 -8.89
CA ARG A 235 17.96 -26.55 -9.56
C ARG A 235 19.32 -26.15 -9.00
N CYS A 236 20.33 -27.01 -9.21
CA CYS A 236 21.66 -26.79 -8.66
C CYS A 236 22.75 -27.05 -9.71
N VAL A 237 23.91 -26.40 -9.56
CA VAL A 237 25.13 -26.65 -10.34
C VAL A 237 26.35 -26.75 -9.41
N GLY A 238 27.09 -27.86 -9.48
CA GLY A 238 28.22 -28.11 -8.57
C GLY A 238 29.56 -27.56 -9.08
N GLN A 239 30.35 -26.93 -8.21
CA GLN A 239 31.69 -26.42 -8.58
C GLN A 239 32.74 -27.52 -8.80
N HIS A 240 32.56 -28.68 -8.17
CA HIS A 240 33.38 -29.86 -8.41
C HIS A 240 32.98 -30.57 -9.70
N GLN A 241 33.96 -30.91 -10.55
CA GLN A 241 33.71 -31.42 -11.90
C GLN A 241 33.85 -32.95 -12.02
N PRO A 242 33.00 -33.62 -12.84
CA PRO A 242 33.19 -35.03 -13.17
C PRO A 242 34.56 -35.29 -13.82
N GLY A 243 35.30 -36.28 -13.32
CA GLY A 243 36.66 -36.58 -13.78
C GLY A 243 37.79 -35.94 -12.97
N GLY A 244 37.44 -35.18 -11.92
CA GLY A 244 38.39 -34.51 -11.02
C GLY A 244 38.68 -33.08 -11.48
N GLY A 245 38.59 -32.12 -10.56
CA GLY A 245 38.80 -30.70 -10.83
C GLY A 245 37.81 -29.80 -10.07
N TYR A 246 38.05 -28.50 -10.19
CA TYR A 246 37.25 -27.44 -9.56
C TYR A 246 37.11 -26.28 -10.54
N SER A 247 35.91 -25.75 -10.69
CA SER A 247 35.65 -24.55 -11.48
C SER A 247 34.44 -23.80 -10.94
N THR A 248 34.58 -22.48 -10.80
CA THR A 248 33.46 -21.58 -10.49
C THR A 248 32.78 -21.08 -11.77
N ALA A 249 33.55 -20.79 -12.83
CA ALA A 249 33.01 -20.23 -14.07
C ALA A 249 32.20 -21.24 -14.91
N GLN A 250 32.61 -22.51 -14.97
CA GLN A 250 31.93 -23.52 -15.79
C GLN A 250 30.47 -23.80 -15.31
N PRO A 251 30.21 -24.03 -14.01
CA PRO A 251 28.84 -24.16 -13.50
C PRO A 251 27.91 -22.99 -13.84
N ILE A 252 28.43 -21.75 -13.82
CA ILE A 252 27.67 -20.57 -14.24
C ILE A 252 27.23 -20.70 -15.69
N LEU A 253 28.15 -21.10 -16.59
CA LEU A 253 27.82 -21.31 -18.01
C LEU A 253 26.79 -22.43 -18.22
N ASP A 254 26.90 -23.50 -17.45
CA ASP A 254 25.95 -24.62 -17.53
C ASP A 254 24.55 -24.22 -17.03
N ALA A 255 24.48 -23.41 -15.97
CA ALA A 255 23.24 -22.87 -15.44
C ALA A 255 22.55 -21.97 -16.48
N ILE A 256 23.26 -20.96 -17.00
CA ILE A 256 22.66 -19.98 -17.90
C ILE A 256 22.20 -20.56 -19.24
N ALA A 257 22.71 -21.72 -19.64
CA ALA A 257 22.27 -22.44 -20.83
C ALA A 257 20.82 -22.96 -20.73
N VAL A 258 20.28 -23.09 -19.51
CA VAL A 258 18.94 -23.64 -19.22
C VAL A 258 18.07 -22.70 -18.38
N MET A 259 18.53 -21.48 -18.14
CA MET A 259 17.78 -20.44 -17.44
C MET A 259 17.15 -19.47 -18.43
N ASN A 260 16.05 -18.87 -18.02
CA ASN A 260 15.32 -17.87 -18.80
C ASN A 260 15.53 -16.48 -18.22
N PHE A 261 15.13 -15.47 -18.99
CA PHE A 261 15.10 -14.08 -18.54
C PHE A 261 14.33 -13.96 -17.21
N GLY A 262 14.94 -13.29 -16.23
CA GLY A 262 14.37 -13.06 -14.92
C GLY A 262 14.51 -14.20 -13.93
N ASP A 263 15.04 -15.37 -14.33
CA ASP A 263 15.41 -16.41 -13.36
C ASP A 263 16.57 -15.92 -12.48
N VAL A 264 16.67 -16.47 -11.26
CA VAL A 264 17.70 -16.09 -10.27
C VAL A 264 18.79 -17.16 -10.20
N LEU A 265 20.04 -16.74 -10.33
CA LEU A 265 21.25 -17.54 -10.14
C LEU A 265 21.95 -17.07 -8.86
N LEU A 266 22.04 -17.95 -7.88
CA LEU A 266 22.72 -17.71 -6.60
C LEU A 266 24.14 -18.29 -6.65
N LEU A 267 25.13 -17.47 -6.29
CA LEU A 267 26.54 -17.84 -6.25
C LEU A 267 27.05 -17.82 -4.81
N GLU A 268 27.02 -18.99 -4.19
CA GLU A 268 27.54 -19.21 -2.85
C GLU A 268 29.00 -19.65 -2.90
N ALA A 269 29.85 -18.70 -3.23
CA ALA A 269 31.27 -18.94 -3.34
C ALA A 269 32.07 -17.71 -2.94
N GLN A 270 33.29 -17.95 -2.49
CA GLN A 270 34.29 -16.93 -2.24
C GLN A 270 35.65 -17.47 -2.66
N THR A 271 36.58 -16.59 -3.01
CA THR A 271 37.90 -17.00 -3.51
C THR A 271 39.04 -16.21 -2.86
N THR A 272 40.27 -16.62 -3.16
CA THR A 272 41.49 -15.96 -2.71
C THR A 272 42.34 -15.69 -3.95
N LEU A 273 42.47 -14.43 -4.33
CA LEU A 273 43.21 -14.02 -5.53
C LEU A 273 43.91 -12.66 -5.30
N PHE A 274 45.00 -12.43 -6.02
CA PHE A 274 45.78 -11.18 -5.99
C PHE A 274 46.27 -10.76 -4.60
N GLY A 275 46.40 -11.71 -3.66
CA GLY A 275 46.81 -11.46 -2.28
C GLY A 275 45.67 -11.11 -1.32
N TYR A 276 44.42 -11.06 -1.81
CA TYR A 276 43.22 -10.91 -1.00
C TYR A 276 42.59 -12.28 -0.73
N SER A 277 42.07 -12.49 0.48
CA SER A 277 41.48 -13.77 0.89
C SER A 277 39.99 -13.62 1.16
N LEU A 278 39.21 -14.62 0.76
CA LEU A 278 37.76 -14.71 1.01
C LEU A 278 37.00 -13.48 0.49
N VAL A 279 37.25 -13.12 -0.76
CA VAL A 279 36.63 -12.02 -1.50
C VAL A 279 35.61 -12.56 -2.52
N PRO A 280 34.78 -11.71 -3.17
CA PRO A 280 33.82 -12.16 -4.18
C PRO A 280 34.51 -12.94 -5.29
N VAL A 281 33.86 -13.97 -5.81
CA VAL A 281 34.41 -14.80 -6.89
C VAL A 281 34.58 -14.03 -8.19
N GLU A 282 33.83 -12.95 -8.41
CA GLU A 282 34.02 -12.04 -9.56
C GLU A 282 35.38 -11.31 -9.55
N ILE A 283 36.24 -11.48 -8.53
CA ILE A 283 37.66 -11.05 -8.62
C ILE A 283 38.42 -11.86 -9.69
N GLU A 284 37.99 -13.09 -9.96
CA GLU A 284 38.54 -13.94 -11.02
C GLU A 284 38.00 -13.47 -12.38
N PRO A 285 38.85 -13.05 -13.35
CA PRO A 285 38.37 -12.50 -14.62
C PRO A 285 37.44 -13.44 -15.40
N ALA A 286 37.69 -14.76 -15.35
CA ALA A 286 36.84 -15.74 -16.02
C ALA A 286 35.44 -15.87 -15.36
N VAL A 287 35.36 -15.71 -14.04
CA VAL A 287 34.09 -15.73 -13.30
C VAL A 287 33.33 -14.43 -13.56
N TYR A 288 34.03 -13.29 -13.52
CA TYR A 288 33.47 -11.99 -13.91
C TYR A 288 32.81 -12.03 -15.30
N ASP A 289 33.52 -12.56 -16.31
CA ASP A 289 32.99 -12.64 -17.68
C ASP A 289 31.77 -13.57 -17.77
N ALA A 290 31.76 -14.68 -17.02
CA ALA A 290 30.62 -15.60 -16.97
C ALA A 290 29.39 -14.96 -16.31
N ILE A 291 29.57 -14.24 -15.20
CA ILE A 291 28.52 -13.46 -14.54
C ILE A 291 28.02 -12.37 -15.47
N ARG A 292 28.92 -11.66 -16.16
CA ARG A 292 28.55 -10.59 -17.09
C ARG A 292 27.74 -11.10 -18.26
N LEU A 293 28.05 -12.30 -18.74
CA LEU A 293 27.24 -13.00 -19.74
C LEU A 293 25.87 -13.36 -19.18
N ALA A 294 25.80 -13.95 -17.99
CA ALA A 294 24.54 -14.29 -17.31
C ALA A 294 23.61 -13.07 -17.20
N THR A 295 24.11 -11.95 -16.67
CA THR A 295 23.31 -10.73 -16.52
C THR A 295 22.92 -10.13 -17.86
N SER A 296 23.74 -10.28 -18.90
CA SER A 296 23.39 -9.85 -20.27
C SER A 296 22.27 -10.67 -20.91
N LEU A 297 22.10 -11.94 -20.50
CA LEU A 297 20.98 -12.80 -20.88
C LEU A 297 19.70 -12.48 -20.08
N GLY A 298 19.80 -11.54 -19.13
CA GLY A 298 18.69 -11.14 -18.27
C GLY A 298 18.50 -12.04 -17.05
N ILE A 299 19.49 -12.85 -16.70
CA ILE A 299 19.48 -13.68 -15.48
C ILE A 299 19.93 -12.81 -14.31
N VAL A 300 19.16 -12.80 -13.23
CA VAL A 300 19.51 -12.07 -12.00
C VAL A 300 20.58 -12.89 -11.29
N VAL A 301 21.77 -12.33 -11.09
CA VAL A 301 22.86 -12.99 -10.36
C VAL A 301 23.03 -12.36 -8.99
N VAL A 302 22.98 -13.17 -7.94
CA VAL A 302 23.20 -12.76 -6.55
C VAL A 302 24.44 -13.48 -6.03
N GLU A 303 25.42 -12.73 -5.52
CA GLU A 303 26.75 -13.23 -5.16
C GLU A 303 27.15 -12.76 -3.75
N ALA A 304 27.79 -13.65 -3.00
CA ALA A 304 28.34 -13.31 -1.68
C ALA A 304 29.51 -12.31 -1.78
N ALA A 305 29.55 -11.31 -0.90
CA ALA A 305 30.67 -10.37 -0.81
C ALA A 305 31.98 -11.02 -0.31
N GLY A 306 31.89 -12.21 0.29
CA GLY A 306 33.00 -12.92 0.89
C GLY A 306 33.30 -12.52 2.34
N ASN A 307 33.96 -13.43 3.06
CA ASN A 307 34.17 -13.38 4.50
C ASN A 307 35.60 -12.92 4.91
N GLY A 308 36.28 -12.14 4.05
CA GLY A 308 37.65 -11.68 4.27
C GLY A 308 37.80 -10.38 5.05
N GLY A 309 36.71 -9.65 5.31
CA GLY A 309 36.72 -8.33 5.95
C GLY A 309 37.38 -7.24 5.10
N VAL A 310 37.58 -7.50 3.80
CA VAL A 310 38.32 -6.63 2.88
C VAL A 310 37.44 -5.44 2.48
N ASP A 311 38.01 -4.24 2.48
CA ASP A 311 37.43 -3.10 1.77
C ASP A 311 37.69 -3.29 0.27
N LEU A 312 36.64 -3.66 -0.46
CA LEU A 312 36.67 -3.94 -1.88
C LEU A 312 37.13 -2.74 -2.71
N ASP A 313 36.96 -1.50 -2.23
CA ASP A 313 37.45 -0.32 -2.96
C ASP A 313 38.98 -0.23 -2.98
N THR A 314 39.65 -0.99 -2.10
CA THR A 314 41.12 -1.07 -2.01
C THR A 314 41.70 -2.25 -2.79
N VAL A 315 40.85 -3.11 -3.38
CA VAL A 315 41.28 -4.27 -4.16
C VAL A 315 41.90 -3.80 -5.47
N VAL A 316 43.13 -4.24 -5.74
CA VAL A 316 43.82 -4.03 -7.01
C VAL A 316 44.20 -5.35 -7.68
N ASN A 317 44.05 -5.41 -8.99
CA ASN A 317 44.61 -6.50 -9.79
C ASN A 317 46.14 -6.34 -9.95
N PRO A 318 46.87 -7.31 -10.55
CA PRO A 318 48.33 -7.22 -10.73
C PRO A 318 48.79 -6.07 -11.64
N ALA A 319 47.88 -5.48 -12.44
CA ALA A 319 48.14 -4.30 -13.25
C ALA A 319 47.93 -2.98 -12.47
N GLY A 320 47.53 -3.05 -11.20
CA GLY A 320 47.28 -1.89 -10.33
C GLY A 320 45.90 -1.25 -10.47
N GLN A 321 44.96 -1.92 -11.14
CA GLN A 321 43.63 -1.40 -11.40
C GLN A 321 42.65 -1.69 -10.27
N GLN A 322 41.87 -0.69 -9.84
CA GLN A 322 40.85 -0.83 -8.80
C GLN A 322 39.52 -1.34 -9.40
N ILE A 323 39.41 -2.66 -9.57
CA ILE A 323 38.31 -3.28 -10.33
C ILE A 323 36.95 -3.25 -9.63
N PHE A 324 36.91 -3.16 -8.29
CA PHE A 324 35.66 -3.10 -7.51
C PHE A 324 35.24 -1.70 -7.09
N ASN A 325 36.14 -0.72 -7.11
CA ASN A 325 35.82 0.63 -6.66
C ASN A 325 34.94 1.35 -7.69
N ARG A 326 33.66 1.58 -7.40
CA ARG A 326 32.71 2.26 -8.30
C ARG A 326 33.13 3.68 -8.69
N ALA A 327 33.97 4.34 -7.88
CA ALA A 327 34.49 5.67 -8.18
C ALA A 327 35.74 5.65 -9.07
N SER A 328 36.33 4.47 -9.33
CA SER A 328 37.50 4.29 -10.16
C SER A 328 37.14 4.26 -11.65
N PRO A 329 37.96 4.84 -12.55
CA PRO A 329 37.79 4.64 -14.00
C PRO A 329 38.07 3.19 -14.44
N ASP A 330 38.72 2.38 -13.61
CA ASP A 330 39.00 0.95 -13.86
C ASP A 330 37.87 0.02 -13.43
N PHE A 331 36.78 0.56 -12.87
CA PHE A 331 35.67 -0.23 -12.33
C PHE A 331 35.09 -1.20 -13.37
N LEU A 332 34.89 -2.45 -12.97
CA LEU A 332 34.29 -3.49 -13.77
C LEU A 332 32.93 -3.90 -13.16
N ASP A 333 31.85 -3.63 -13.89
CA ASP A 333 30.49 -3.99 -13.48
C ASP A 333 30.02 -5.28 -14.16
N SER A 334 29.99 -6.38 -13.39
CA SER A 334 29.48 -7.68 -13.84
C SER A 334 27.95 -7.68 -13.99
N GLY A 335 27.26 -6.70 -13.36
CA GLY A 335 25.81 -6.66 -13.25
C GLY A 335 25.24 -7.46 -12.07
N ALA A 336 26.05 -8.25 -11.35
CA ALA A 336 25.59 -9.01 -10.19
C ALA A 336 25.23 -8.11 -9.01
N ILE A 337 24.35 -8.63 -8.14
CA ILE A 337 24.01 -8.09 -6.83
C ILE A 337 25.00 -8.70 -5.82
N ILE A 338 25.87 -7.89 -5.23
CA ILE A 338 26.82 -8.36 -4.22
C ILE A 338 26.29 -8.11 -2.80
N VAL A 339 26.29 -9.16 -1.99
CA VAL A 339 25.62 -9.18 -0.69
C VAL A 339 26.60 -9.26 0.48
N GLY A 340 26.57 -8.25 1.35
CA GLY A 340 27.30 -8.22 2.62
C GLY A 340 26.53 -8.88 3.77
N ALA A 341 27.20 -9.08 4.91
CA ALA A 341 26.63 -9.70 6.10
C ALA A 341 26.61 -8.74 7.30
N ALA A 342 25.48 -8.68 7.99
CA ALA A 342 25.29 -7.88 9.20
C ALA A 342 24.77 -8.70 10.38
N SER A 343 24.81 -8.14 11.59
CA SER A 343 24.25 -8.77 12.79
C SER A 343 22.76 -9.01 12.63
N SER A 344 22.23 -10.07 13.25
CA SER A 344 20.77 -10.38 13.20
C SER A 344 19.93 -9.39 13.98
N THR A 345 20.46 -8.80 15.05
CA THR A 345 19.71 -7.82 15.86
C THR A 345 19.77 -6.42 15.26
N ALA A 346 18.62 -5.77 15.12
CA ALA A 346 18.53 -4.36 14.74
C ALA A 346 18.95 -3.43 15.91
N PRO A 347 19.64 -2.30 15.65
CA PRO A 347 20.16 -1.89 14.34
C PRO A 347 21.31 -2.78 13.87
N HIS A 348 21.26 -3.23 12.62
CA HIS A 348 22.19 -4.23 12.08
C HIS A 348 23.58 -3.62 11.82
N ALA A 349 24.62 -4.12 12.47
CA ALA A 349 25.99 -3.70 12.22
C ALA A 349 26.67 -4.65 11.25
N ARG A 350 27.57 -4.16 10.39
CA ARG A 350 28.40 -5.05 9.57
C ARG A 350 29.18 -6.02 10.46
N LEU A 351 29.13 -7.31 10.15
CA LEU A 351 29.98 -8.29 10.83
C LEU A 351 31.43 -8.13 10.37
N GLY A 352 32.38 -8.22 11.30
CA GLY A 352 33.79 -7.89 11.02
C GLY A 352 34.41 -8.65 9.85
N PHE A 353 33.95 -9.88 9.59
CA PHE A 353 34.38 -10.71 8.46
C PHE A 353 33.76 -10.31 7.13
N SER A 354 32.62 -9.59 7.08
CA SER A 354 31.98 -9.25 5.82
C SER A 354 32.88 -8.28 5.05
N CYS A 355 33.22 -8.62 3.82
CA CYS A 355 33.75 -7.62 2.89
C CYS A 355 32.75 -6.47 2.72
N HIS A 356 33.27 -5.29 2.39
CA HIS A 356 32.52 -4.03 2.34
C HIS A 356 33.13 -3.09 1.32
N GLY A 357 32.46 -1.98 1.01
CA GLY A 357 32.94 -0.99 0.05
C GLY A 357 31.86 -0.65 -0.97
N SER A 358 32.19 0.23 -1.91
CA SER A 358 31.20 0.75 -2.86
C SER A 358 30.59 -0.32 -3.77
N ARG A 359 31.26 -1.48 -3.97
CA ARG A 359 30.77 -2.58 -4.79
C ARG A 359 29.59 -3.35 -4.18
N VAL A 360 29.48 -3.39 -2.85
CA VAL A 360 28.41 -4.13 -2.16
C VAL A 360 27.09 -3.39 -2.37
N ASP A 361 26.06 -4.12 -2.81
CA ASP A 361 24.76 -3.57 -3.19
C ASP A 361 23.78 -3.53 -2.01
N CYS A 362 23.73 -4.61 -1.25
CA CYS A 362 22.80 -4.82 -0.15
C CYS A 362 23.39 -5.80 0.88
N TYR A 363 22.70 -5.99 2.00
CA TYR A 363 23.09 -6.95 3.03
C TYR A 363 21.92 -7.79 3.52
N GLY A 364 22.24 -8.88 4.22
CA GLY A 364 21.28 -9.71 4.96
C GLY A 364 21.87 -10.14 6.31
N TRP A 365 21.14 -10.98 7.05
CA TRP A 365 21.63 -11.54 8.31
C TRP A 365 22.82 -12.46 8.07
N GLY A 366 23.94 -12.16 8.72
CA GLY A 366 25.19 -12.92 8.62
C GLY A 366 25.45 -13.85 9.81
N GLU A 367 24.49 -13.97 10.73
CA GLU A 367 24.59 -14.77 11.95
C GLU A 367 23.19 -15.14 12.48
N ASN A 368 23.13 -16.16 13.34
CA ASN A 368 21.90 -16.63 14.00
C ASN A 368 20.76 -16.98 13.02
N VAL A 369 21.09 -17.46 11.83
CA VAL A 369 20.08 -17.88 10.85
C VAL A 369 19.62 -19.30 11.17
N ASP A 370 18.31 -19.44 11.40
CA ASP A 370 17.63 -20.72 11.59
C ASP A 370 17.20 -21.30 10.24
N THR A 371 17.77 -22.44 9.87
CA THR A 371 17.56 -23.07 8.56
C THR A 371 17.91 -24.58 8.61
N LEU A 372 17.82 -25.23 7.46
CA LEU A 372 18.16 -26.61 7.23
C LEU A 372 19.67 -26.87 7.42
N SER A 373 20.03 -28.14 7.59
CA SER A 373 21.40 -28.59 7.75
C SER A 373 21.57 -30.00 7.21
N SER A 374 22.77 -30.57 7.38
CA SER A 374 23.10 -31.93 6.95
C SER A 374 24.25 -32.50 7.76
N ASP A 375 24.43 -33.80 7.68
CA ASP A 375 25.60 -34.48 8.20
C ASP A 375 26.72 -34.54 7.13
N SER A 376 27.94 -34.85 7.56
CA SER A 376 29.08 -34.91 6.64
C SER A 376 29.00 -36.06 5.62
N THR A 377 28.12 -37.05 5.84
CA THR A 377 27.94 -38.19 4.94
C THR A 377 26.73 -38.07 4.02
N ASN A 378 25.96 -36.98 4.11
CA ASN A 378 24.74 -36.73 3.34
C ASN A 378 23.70 -37.85 3.46
N THR A 379 23.53 -38.37 4.68
CA THR A 379 22.57 -39.45 4.98
C THR A 379 21.42 -38.97 5.87
N ALA A 380 21.64 -37.93 6.66
CA ALA A 380 20.59 -37.35 7.49
C ALA A 380 19.78 -36.34 6.67
N THR A 381 18.46 -36.51 6.65
CA THR A 381 17.54 -35.74 5.79
C THR A 381 16.58 -34.85 6.59
N ASN A 382 16.87 -34.63 7.87
CA ASN A 382 15.99 -33.96 8.83
C ASN A 382 16.78 -33.17 9.88
N LEU A 383 17.90 -32.58 9.46
CA LEU A 383 18.76 -31.81 10.35
C LEU A 383 18.53 -30.33 10.13
N TYR A 384 18.55 -29.58 11.23
CA TYR A 384 18.33 -28.15 11.26
C TYR A 384 19.38 -27.49 12.15
N THR A 385 19.60 -26.19 11.96
CA THR A 385 20.54 -25.39 12.75
C THR A 385 19.95 -24.03 13.05
N THR A 386 20.32 -23.43 14.19
CA THR A 386 19.99 -22.04 14.57
C THR A 386 21.18 -21.10 14.36
N GLY A 387 22.27 -21.60 13.80
CA GLY A 387 23.58 -20.95 13.83
C GLY A 387 24.24 -20.89 12.47
N PHE A 388 23.47 -20.93 11.38
CA PHE A 388 24.04 -20.68 10.05
C PHE A 388 24.50 -19.21 9.97
N ASN A 389 25.66 -18.98 9.36
CA ASN A 389 26.36 -17.69 9.46
C ASN A 389 27.33 -17.47 8.29
N GLY A 390 27.77 -16.22 8.13
CA GLY A 390 28.65 -15.76 7.05
C GLY A 390 27.90 -14.89 6.04
N THR A 391 28.59 -14.38 5.03
CA THR A 391 27.89 -13.83 3.85
C THR A 391 26.97 -14.87 3.22
N SER A 392 27.28 -16.16 3.38
CA SER A 392 26.45 -17.27 2.90
C SER A 392 25.09 -17.42 3.54
N SER A 393 24.85 -16.82 4.72
CA SER A 393 23.50 -16.72 5.26
C SER A 393 22.82 -15.40 4.86
N ALA A 394 23.58 -14.41 4.38
CA ALA A 394 23.04 -13.12 3.97
C ALA A 394 22.58 -13.12 2.50
N THR A 395 23.36 -13.71 1.61
CA THR A 395 23.03 -13.83 0.17
C THR A 395 21.70 -14.55 -0.11
N PRO A 396 21.39 -15.73 0.50
CA PRO A 396 20.12 -16.39 0.28
C PRO A 396 18.91 -15.55 0.71
N ILE A 397 19.03 -14.75 1.77
CA ILE A 397 17.98 -13.81 2.17
C ILE A 397 17.67 -12.81 1.04
N VAL A 398 18.72 -12.22 0.45
CA VAL A 398 18.57 -11.30 -0.68
C VAL A 398 18.09 -12.02 -1.95
N ALA A 399 18.53 -13.26 -2.20
CA ALA A 399 18.07 -14.05 -3.33
C ALA A 399 16.58 -14.41 -3.22
N GLY A 400 16.11 -14.76 -2.02
CA GLY A 400 14.70 -14.94 -1.70
C GLY A 400 13.90 -13.66 -1.94
N ALA A 401 14.41 -12.51 -1.49
CA ALA A 401 13.80 -11.21 -1.79
C ALA A 401 13.71 -10.93 -3.30
N ALA A 402 14.77 -11.23 -4.07
CA ALA A 402 14.78 -11.10 -5.53
C ALA A 402 13.70 -11.96 -6.20
N LEU A 403 13.57 -13.23 -5.76
CA LEU A 403 12.53 -14.14 -6.26
C LEU A 403 11.12 -13.64 -5.93
N ALA A 404 10.89 -13.17 -4.69
CA ALA A 404 9.61 -12.59 -4.29
C ALA A 404 9.26 -11.37 -5.14
N VAL A 405 10.18 -10.40 -5.30
CA VAL A 405 9.96 -9.19 -6.13
C VAL A 405 9.70 -9.55 -7.59
N GLN A 406 10.41 -10.55 -8.12
CA GLN A 406 10.21 -11.02 -9.49
C GLN A 406 8.81 -11.62 -9.69
N GLY A 407 8.36 -12.47 -8.77
CA GLY A 407 7.04 -13.08 -8.80
C GLY A 407 5.92 -12.06 -8.64
N LEU A 408 6.08 -11.08 -7.73
CA LEU A 408 5.15 -9.96 -7.55
C LEU A 408 5.01 -9.14 -8.84
N MET A 409 6.13 -8.81 -9.49
CA MET A 409 6.13 -8.03 -10.74
C MET A 409 5.45 -8.80 -11.88
N GLU A 410 5.76 -10.08 -12.02
CA GLU A 410 5.17 -10.94 -13.05
C GLU A 410 3.66 -11.11 -12.83
N ALA A 411 3.22 -11.35 -11.58
CA ALA A 411 1.81 -11.49 -11.27
C ALA A 411 1.02 -10.18 -11.48
N ALA A 412 1.62 -9.03 -11.14
CA ALA A 412 0.98 -7.73 -11.25
C ALA A 412 0.90 -7.20 -12.68
N THR A 413 1.94 -7.43 -13.49
CA THR A 413 2.10 -6.76 -14.79
C THR A 413 2.20 -7.71 -15.98
N GLY A 414 2.41 -9.01 -15.74
CA GLY A 414 2.77 -9.98 -16.77
C GLY A 414 4.19 -9.85 -17.31
N ASN A 415 5.03 -8.97 -16.73
CA ASN A 415 6.42 -8.75 -17.14
C ASN A 415 7.39 -9.13 -16.03
N ARG A 416 8.62 -9.47 -16.44
CA ARG A 416 9.74 -9.82 -15.57
C ARG A 416 10.75 -8.67 -15.52
N LEU A 417 11.43 -8.47 -14.38
CA LEU A 417 12.48 -7.46 -14.26
C LEU A 417 13.79 -7.97 -14.87
N ALA A 418 14.54 -7.05 -15.48
CA ALA A 418 15.94 -7.27 -15.86
C ALA A 418 16.86 -7.21 -14.61
N PRO A 419 18.06 -7.80 -14.67
CA PRO A 419 19.00 -7.84 -13.54
C PRO A 419 19.35 -6.46 -12.97
N TRP A 420 19.56 -5.48 -13.85
CA TRP A 420 19.85 -4.11 -13.43
C TRP A 420 18.68 -3.45 -12.69
N GLN A 421 17.44 -3.77 -13.07
CA GLN A 421 16.24 -3.25 -12.40
C GLN A 421 16.12 -3.87 -11.01
N MET A 422 16.30 -5.19 -10.92
CA MET A 422 16.30 -5.90 -9.64
C MET A 422 17.37 -5.35 -8.69
N ARG A 423 18.61 -5.20 -9.16
CA ARG A 423 19.72 -4.63 -8.37
C ARG A 423 19.41 -3.22 -7.89
N MET A 424 18.85 -2.39 -8.76
CA MET A 424 18.44 -1.02 -8.38
C MET A 424 17.35 -1.02 -7.32
N ILE A 425 16.38 -1.93 -7.38
CA ILE A 425 15.29 -2.00 -6.40
C ILE A 425 15.81 -2.49 -5.04
N LEU A 426 16.57 -3.59 -5.02
CA LEU A 426 17.04 -4.20 -3.77
C LEU A 426 18.15 -3.39 -3.09
N GLY A 427 18.96 -2.64 -3.85
CA GLY A 427 20.03 -1.80 -3.33
C GLY A 427 19.62 -0.35 -3.03
N GLU A 428 18.38 0.04 -3.30
CA GLU A 428 17.91 1.41 -3.11
C GLU A 428 17.60 1.70 -1.63
N PRO A 429 18.28 2.68 -1.00
CA PRO A 429 18.10 2.95 0.43
C PRO A 429 16.68 3.33 0.83
N SER A 430 15.88 3.91 -0.07
CA SER A 430 14.47 4.21 0.21
C SER A 430 13.56 2.98 0.28
N TYR A 431 14.03 1.81 -0.16
CA TYR A 431 13.30 0.54 -0.15
C TYR A 431 13.94 -0.53 0.74
N GLY A 432 14.85 -0.14 1.63
CA GLY A 432 15.57 -1.08 2.51
C GLY A 432 15.84 -0.54 3.91
N THR A 433 16.25 -1.45 4.79
CA THR A 433 16.67 -1.16 6.16
C THR A 433 18.14 -0.74 6.18
N SER A 434 18.41 0.48 6.64
CA SER A 434 19.78 0.98 6.82
C SER A 434 20.54 0.18 7.86
N SER A 435 21.84 -0.03 7.64
CA SER A 435 22.72 -0.59 8.68
C SER A 435 22.91 0.42 9.84
N GLN A 436 23.52 -0.02 10.93
CA GLN A 436 23.72 0.77 12.14
C GLN A 436 24.54 2.04 11.88
N ASP A 437 25.60 1.94 11.06
CA ASP A 437 26.40 3.09 10.64
C ASP A 437 26.74 2.97 9.15
N PRO A 438 25.84 3.40 8.23
CA PRO A 438 26.01 3.18 6.79
C PRO A 438 27.29 3.78 6.21
N ALA A 439 27.80 4.87 6.80
CA ALA A 439 29.03 5.52 6.37
C ALA A 439 30.28 4.66 6.66
N THR A 440 30.25 3.89 7.75
CA THR A 440 31.33 3.00 8.19
C THR A 440 31.15 1.57 7.68
N ASP A 441 29.92 1.06 7.73
CA ASP A 441 29.58 -0.32 7.36
C ASP A 441 29.78 -0.56 5.86
N ARG A 442 29.32 0.35 4.99
CA ARG A 442 29.49 0.29 3.52
C ARG A 442 29.08 -1.06 2.91
N ILE A 443 27.92 -1.58 3.31
CA ILE A 443 27.32 -2.84 2.82
C ILE A 443 25.94 -2.65 2.18
N GLY A 444 25.56 -1.42 1.83
CA GLY A 444 24.24 -1.11 1.28
C GLY A 444 23.12 -1.16 2.33
N VAL A 445 21.94 -1.58 1.91
CA VAL A 445 20.74 -1.76 2.76
C VAL A 445 20.25 -3.20 2.74
N MET A 446 19.50 -3.62 3.76
CA MET A 446 18.79 -4.89 3.72
C MET A 446 17.44 -4.69 3.02
N PRO A 447 17.09 -5.47 1.97
CA PRO A 447 15.83 -5.27 1.26
C PRO A 447 14.62 -5.34 2.20
N ASN A 448 13.65 -4.45 2.00
CA ASN A 448 12.39 -4.44 2.75
C ASN A 448 11.25 -4.66 1.76
N LEU A 449 10.70 -5.87 1.73
CA LEU A 449 9.68 -6.27 0.76
C LEU A 449 8.40 -5.45 0.90
N ARG A 450 7.99 -5.07 2.12
CA ARG A 450 6.85 -4.17 2.30
C ARG A 450 7.07 -2.81 1.64
N LEU A 451 8.22 -2.18 1.88
CA LEU A 451 8.52 -0.90 1.22
C LEU A 451 8.58 -1.06 -0.31
N ILE A 452 9.15 -2.14 -0.83
CA ILE A 452 9.20 -2.39 -2.29
C ILE A 452 7.77 -2.53 -2.85
N ILE A 453 6.91 -3.31 -2.19
CA ILE A 453 5.52 -3.57 -2.57
C ILE A 453 4.66 -2.30 -2.53
N ASP A 454 4.80 -1.51 -1.47
CA ASP A 454 3.96 -0.33 -1.20
C ASP A 454 4.50 0.94 -1.90
N SER A 455 5.78 0.95 -2.30
CA SER A 455 6.37 2.06 -3.05
C SER A 455 5.77 2.22 -4.45
N THR A 456 6.10 3.33 -5.10
CA THR A 456 5.74 3.58 -6.51
C THR A 456 6.36 2.58 -7.51
N VAL A 457 7.27 1.71 -7.07
CA VAL A 457 7.87 0.67 -7.92
C VAL A 457 6.83 -0.37 -8.32
N LEU A 458 6.16 -0.99 -7.33
CA LEU A 458 5.12 -1.99 -7.57
C LEU A 458 3.72 -1.46 -7.26
N ASN A 459 3.59 -0.63 -6.22
CA ASN A 459 2.35 -0.02 -5.73
C ASN A 459 1.20 -1.03 -5.64
N LEU A 460 1.43 -2.24 -5.12
CA LEU A 460 0.42 -3.32 -5.17
C LEU A 460 -0.60 -3.22 -4.05
N SER A 461 -0.33 -2.43 -3.02
CA SER A 461 -1.21 -2.24 -1.88
C SER A 461 -2.29 -1.20 -2.14
N PRO A 462 -3.42 -1.27 -1.42
CA PRO A 462 -4.30 -0.12 -1.34
C PRO A 462 -3.58 1.03 -0.62
N ASP A 463 -3.93 2.26 -1.00
CA ASP A 463 -3.51 3.48 -0.30
C ASP A 463 -4.76 4.35 -0.26
N ILE A 464 -5.51 4.21 0.84
CA ILE A 464 -6.81 4.83 1.03
C ILE A 464 -6.67 6.18 1.72
N TYR A 465 -7.42 7.16 1.23
CA TYR A 465 -7.37 8.49 1.81
C TYR A 465 -8.71 9.20 1.80
N LEU A 466 -8.82 10.17 2.69
CA LEU A 466 -9.77 11.27 2.57
C LEU A 466 -8.99 12.53 2.26
N ARG A 467 -9.67 13.51 1.67
CA ARG A 467 -9.07 14.81 1.40
C ARG A 467 -9.19 15.73 2.60
N ASP A 468 -8.12 16.45 2.91
CA ASP A 468 -8.09 17.54 3.87
C ASP A 468 -8.66 18.85 3.31
N PHE A 469 -8.65 19.01 1.99
CA PHE A 469 -9.26 20.13 1.27
C PHE A 469 -9.57 19.78 -0.20
N VAL A 470 -10.34 20.63 -0.88
CA VAL A 470 -10.60 20.44 -2.32
C VAL A 470 -9.29 20.61 -3.12
N GLY A 471 -8.89 19.55 -3.81
CA GLY A 471 -7.65 19.50 -4.59
C GLY A 471 -6.53 18.71 -3.91
N ASP A 472 -6.73 18.27 -2.67
CA ASP A 472 -5.87 17.27 -2.04
C ASP A 472 -5.96 15.93 -2.79
N ASN A 473 -4.80 15.33 -3.01
CA ASN A 473 -4.56 14.08 -3.73
C ASN A 473 -3.99 12.97 -2.83
N GLY A 474 -3.95 13.20 -1.51
CA GLY A 474 -3.42 12.28 -0.51
C GLY A 474 -1.90 12.34 -0.33
N ASP A 475 -1.19 13.26 -1.00
CA ASP A 475 0.23 13.51 -0.76
C ASP A 475 0.44 14.45 0.44
N PRO A 476 1.59 14.37 1.14
CA PRO A 476 1.95 15.34 2.17
C PRO A 476 1.87 16.79 1.65
N HIS A 477 1.26 17.68 2.42
CA HIS A 477 0.99 19.03 1.95
C HIS A 477 1.09 20.12 3.04
N PHE A 478 1.33 21.35 2.58
CA PHE A 478 1.24 22.57 3.39
C PHE A 478 -0.14 23.25 3.29
N GLY A 479 -1.12 22.54 2.71
CA GLY A 479 -2.49 23.01 2.55
C GLY A 479 -3.29 23.05 3.85
N SER A 480 -4.60 23.20 3.70
CA SER A 480 -5.54 23.29 4.82
C SER A 480 -5.81 21.91 5.43
N ILE A 481 -5.44 21.68 6.70
CA ILE A 481 -5.60 20.38 7.38
C ILE A 481 -6.98 20.13 8.00
N SER A 482 -7.94 21.04 7.83
CA SER A 482 -9.23 20.99 8.56
C SER A 482 -10.44 21.43 7.74
N SER A 483 -10.30 21.39 6.42
CA SER A 483 -11.34 21.80 5.46
C SER A 483 -11.80 20.62 4.62
N SER A 484 -11.90 19.43 5.21
CA SER A 484 -12.21 18.23 4.47
C SER A 484 -13.56 18.34 3.76
N PRO A 485 -13.62 18.12 2.45
CA PRO A 485 -14.89 18.02 1.75
C PRO A 485 -15.56 16.65 2.00
N ASP A 486 -14.83 15.68 2.57
CA ASP A 486 -15.15 14.25 2.54
C ASP A 486 -15.94 13.72 3.73
N ILE A 487 -16.26 14.58 4.70
CA ILE A 487 -17.24 14.27 5.76
C ILE A 487 -18.51 15.08 5.50
N ILE A 488 -19.67 14.45 5.29
CA ILE A 488 -20.90 15.14 4.88
C ILE A 488 -22.02 14.86 5.88
N LEU A 489 -22.44 15.88 6.64
CA LEU A 489 -23.56 15.82 7.58
C LEU A 489 -24.88 16.23 6.91
N ARG A 490 -25.95 15.45 7.09
CA ARG A 490 -27.30 15.72 6.58
C ARG A 490 -28.37 15.50 7.66
N PRO A 491 -29.41 16.35 7.71
CA PRO A 491 -30.53 16.17 8.63
C PRO A 491 -31.51 15.06 8.21
N ALA A 492 -31.41 14.59 6.96
CA ALA A 492 -32.22 13.49 6.43
C ALA A 492 -31.34 12.50 5.66
N ALA A 493 -31.65 11.21 5.79
CA ALA A 493 -30.93 10.15 5.09
C ALA A 493 -31.08 10.29 3.57
N VAL A 494 -29.95 10.16 2.87
CA VAL A 494 -29.84 10.13 1.42
C VAL A 494 -29.96 8.67 0.94
N PRO A 495 -30.91 8.36 0.02
CA PRO A 495 -31.13 6.98 -0.45
C PRO A 495 -30.00 6.39 -1.30
N ASP A 496 -29.33 7.23 -2.09
CA ASP A 496 -28.18 6.85 -2.94
C ASP A 496 -27.00 7.80 -2.66
N PRO A 497 -26.21 7.54 -1.60
CA PRO A 497 -25.08 8.40 -1.24
C PRO A 497 -24.00 8.42 -2.32
N GLN A 498 -23.76 7.29 -3.00
CA GLN A 498 -22.77 7.18 -4.06
C GLN A 498 -23.15 8.05 -5.26
N GLY A 499 -24.39 8.00 -5.71
CA GLY A 499 -24.89 8.85 -6.80
C GLY A 499 -24.98 10.33 -6.41
N ALA A 500 -25.25 10.62 -5.13
CA ALA A 500 -25.37 12.00 -4.64
C ALA A 500 -24.03 12.70 -4.39
N PHE A 501 -23.02 11.98 -3.89
CA PHE A 501 -21.78 12.59 -3.36
C PHE A 501 -20.48 12.00 -3.93
N GLY A 502 -20.57 10.89 -4.66
CA GLY A 502 -19.42 10.15 -5.18
C GLY A 502 -19.00 10.60 -6.57
N ALA A 503 -18.14 9.80 -7.19
CA ALA A 503 -17.61 10.08 -8.54
C ALA A 503 -18.72 10.18 -9.60
N GLY A 504 -18.76 11.29 -10.33
CA GLY A 504 -19.75 11.60 -11.36
C GLY A 504 -21.02 12.28 -10.85
N SER A 505 -21.10 12.63 -9.57
CA SER A 505 -22.26 13.32 -8.99
C SER A 505 -22.34 14.81 -9.35
N GLY A 506 -21.22 15.42 -9.75
CA GLY A 506 -21.10 16.88 -9.94
C GLY A 506 -20.95 17.66 -8.63
N THR A 507 -20.82 16.97 -7.50
CA THR A 507 -20.65 17.57 -6.16
C THR A 507 -19.33 17.16 -5.47
N GLU A 508 -18.43 16.51 -6.21
CA GLU A 508 -17.18 15.94 -5.71
C GLU A 508 -16.32 16.98 -4.97
N ASN A 509 -16.38 18.22 -5.43
CA ASN A 509 -15.59 19.34 -4.92
C ASN A 509 -16.45 20.42 -4.24
N ASP A 510 -17.70 20.11 -3.89
CA ASP A 510 -18.60 21.06 -3.23
C ASP A 510 -18.39 21.07 -1.71
N MET A 511 -17.72 22.10 -1.21
CA MET A 511 -17.51 22.34 0.22
C MET A 511 -18.80 22.62 0.99
N ALA A 512 -19.88 23.01 0.31
CA ALA A 512 -21.15 23.42 0.92
C ALA A 512 -22.16 22.26 1.12
N LEU A 513 -21.78 21.01 0.84
CA LEU A 513 -22.67 19.85 0.98
C LEU A 513 -23.08 19.52 2.43
N GLY A 514 -22.26 19.91 3.41
CA GLY A 514 -22.52 19.68 4.83
C GLY A 514 -23.55 20.67 5.40
N TYR A 515 -24.36 20.19 6.34
CA TYR A 515 -25.35 20.98 7.07
C TYR A 515 -24.97 21.16 8.54
N GLU A 516 -25.58 22.14 9.24
CA GLU A 516 -25.52 22.20 10.70
C GLU A 516 -26.25 21.00 11.33
N ALA A 517 -25.74 20.50 12.46
CA ALA A 517 -26.39 19.43 13.21
C ALA A 517 -27.73 19.93 13.77
N GLU A 518 -28.83 19.26 13.42
CA GLU A 518 -30.16 19.62 13.93
C GLU A 518 -30.44 18.87 15.23
N ALA A 519 -30.70 19.60 16.31
CA ALA A 519 -31.01 19.01 17.61
C ALA A 519 -32.44 18.42 17.65
N GLY A 520 -32.63 17.41 18.50
CA GLY A 520 -33.93 16.76 18.68
C GLY A 520 -34.31 15.76 17.59
N GLN A 521 -33.39 15.46 16.66
CA GLN A 521 -33.54 14.40 15.66
C GLN A 521 -32.20 13.73 15.35
N ASP A 522 -32.26 12.58 14.69
CA ASP A 522 -31.06 11.89 14.20
C ASP A 522 -30.46 12.66 13.03
N ASN A 523 -29.13 12.68 12.96
CA ASN A 523 -28.40 13.23 11.82
C ASN A 523 -27.61 12.10 11.14
N PHE A 524 -27.38 12.25 9.84
CA PHE A 524 -26.76 11.21 9.01
C PHE A 524 -25.46 11.72 8.40
N ILE A 525 -24.38 10.98 8.61
CA ILE A 525 -23.04 11.36 8.18
C ILE A 525 -22.54 10.37 7.14
N TYR A 526 -21.98 10.91 6.06
CA TYR A 526 -21.39 10.15 4.96
C TYR A 526 -19.92 10.49 4.85
N VAL A 527 -19.10 9.48 4.60
CA VAL A 527 -17.65 9.61 4.45
C VAL A 527 -17.30 9.28 3.01
N ARG A 528 -16.47 10.10 2.38
CA ARG A 528 -15.94 9.84 1.04
C ARG A 528 -14.49 9.38 1.15
N VAL A 529 -14.17 8.36 0.38
CA VAL A 529 -12.87 7.69 0.41
C VAL A 529 -12.38 7.54 -1.02
N LEU A 530 -11.10 7.81 -1.21
CA LEU A 530 -10.36 7.58 -2.44
C LEU A 530 -9.30 6.51 -2.20
N ASN A 531 -8.81 5.90 -3.27
CA ASN A 531 -7.73 4.93 -3.21
C ASN A 531 -6.76 5.19 -4.36
N ARG A 532 -5.53 5.60 -4.01
CA ARG A 532 -4.43 5.87 -4.94
C ARG A 532 -3.44 4.70 -5.08
N GLY A 533 -3.63 3.66 -4.29
CA GLY A 533 -2.87 2.42 -4.36
C GLY A 533 -3.19 1.63 -5.63
N GLY A 534 -2.38 0.63 -5.94
CA GLY A 534 -2.56 -0.18 -7.16
C GLY A 534 -3.51 -1.36 -7.01
N SER A 535 -4.06 -1.62 -5.82
CA SER A 535 -5.16 -2.59 -5.63
C SER A 535 -6.37 -1.98 -4.94
N SER A 536 -7.54 -2.59 -5.18
CA SER A 536 -8.78 -2.18 -4.50
C SER A 536 -8.70 -2.50 -3.00
N ALA A 537 -9.11 -1.58 -2.15
CA ALA A 537 -9.16 -1.81 -0.71
C ALA A 537 -10.45 -2.54 -0.35
N ALA A 538 -10.36 -3.60 0.45
CA ALA A 538 -11.52 -4.33 0.97
C ALA A 538 -11.77 -3.97 2.44
N ASN A 539 -13.04 -3.97 2.84
CA ASN A 539 -13.48 -3.75 4.23
C ASN A 539 -12.83 -2.53 4.89
N VAL A 540 -12.92 -1.37 4.23
CA VAL A 540 -12.40 -0.12 4.75
C VAL A 540 -13.30 0.35 5.87
N LEU A 541 -12.80 0.37 7.10
CA LEU A 541 -13.50 0.89 8.26
C LEU A 541 -13.28 2.40 8.35
N ALA A 542 -14.30 3.19 8.08
CA ALA A 542 -14.31 4.62 8.36
C ALA A 542 -14.87 4.83 9.78
N THR A 543 -14.03 5.31 10.70
CA THR A 543 -14.42 5.64 12.08
C THR A 543 -14.49 7.15 12.24
N LEU A 544 -15.65 7.63 12.69
CA LEU A 544 -15.96 9.03 12.80
C LEU A 544 -16.05 9.45 14.26
N TYR A 545 -15.34 10.51 14.61
CA TYR A 545 -15.42 11.20 15.89
C TYR A 545 -15.96 12.62 15.69
N TRP A 546 -16.51 13.18 16.76
CA TRP A 546 -16.82 14.61 16.83
C TRP A 546 -16.07 15.25 18.01
N ALA A 547 -15.78 16.54 17.89
CA ALA A 547 -15.21 17.36 18.94
C ALA A 547 -15.92 18.71 19.02
N PRO A 548 -15.96 19.36 20.19
CA PRO A 548 -16.44 20.74 20.29
C PRO A 548 -15.53 21.69 19.46
N PRO A 549 -16.06 22.82 18.95
CA PRO A 549 -15.29 23.78 18.15
C PRO A 549 -14.03 24.24 18.87
N SER A 550 -12.87 23.88 18.33
CA SER A 550 -11.57 24.18 18.92
C SER A 550 -10.52 24.47 17.87
N THR A 551 -9.63 25.43 18.11
CA THR A 551 -8.49 25.72 17.23
C THR A 551 -7.40 24.65 17.28
N LEU A 552 -7.55 23.65 18.15
CA LEU A 552 -6.75 22.43 18.18
C LEU A 552 -7.65 21.29 18.68
N ILE A 553 -7.80 20.24 17.88
CA ILE A 553 -8.72 19.11 18.13
C ILE A 553 -7.93 17.82 18.35
N THR A 554 -7.29 17.73 19.51
CA THR A 554 -6.50 16.57 19.94
C THR A 554 -7.40 15.40 20.36
N PRO A 555 -6.91 14.15 20.37
CA PRO A 555 -7.74 12.96 20.61
C PRO A 555 -8.51 12.94 21.94
N ASP A 556 -8.01 13.64 22.96
CA ASP A 556 -8.70 13.80 24.24
C ASP A 556 -9.94 14.72 24.20
N LEU A 557 -10.22 15.34 23.05
CA LEU A 557 -11.49 16.05 22.76
C LEU A 557 -12.48 15.22 21.94
N TRP A 558 -12.06 14.06 21.44
CA TRP A 558 -12.84 13.29 20.49
C TRP A 558 -13.87 12.42 21.20
N THR A 559 -15.09 12.42 20.68
CA THR A 559 -16.17 11.53 21.09
C THR A 559 -16.59 10.73 19.87
N LEU A 560 -16.67 9.41 20.01
CA LEU A 560 -17.07 8.53 18.91
C LEU A 560 -18.50 8.86 18.47
N ALA A 561 -18.67 9.20 17.19
CA ALA A 561 -19.98 9.36 16.56
C ALA A 561 -20.48 8.03 15.97
N GLY A 562 -19.57 7.22 15.44
CA GLY A 562 -19.84 5.87 14.94
C GLY A 562 -18.81 5.42 13.92
N SER A 563 -18.95 4.19 13.43
CA SER A 563 -18.11 3.65 12.36
C SER A 563 -18.96 2.99 11.28
N ILE A 564 -18.46 2.94 10.06
CA ILE A 564 -19.10 2.29 8.92
C ILE A 564 -18.07 1.55 8.08
N ASN A 565 -18.43 0.37 7.59
CA ASN A 565 -17.59 -0.40 6.68
C ASN A 565 -17.94 -0.06 5.23
N LEU A 566 -16.94 0.27 4.42
CA LEU A 566 -17.04 0.28 2.96
C LEU A 566 -16.54 -1.08 2.46
N PRO A 567 -17.41 -1.93 1.87
CA PRO A 567 -17.02 -3.27 1.46
C PRO A 567 -15.85 -3.27 0.46
N SER A 568 -15.82 -2.28 -0.43
CA SER A 568 -14.73 -2.10 -1.38
C SER A 568 -14.57 -0.62 -1.75
N VAL A 569 -13.32 -0.17 -1.80
CA VAL A 569 -12.91 1.12 -2.38
C VAL A 569 -12.00 0.82 -3.58
N PRO A 570 -12.51 0.97 -4.82
CA PRO A 570 -11.74 0.69 -6.02
C PRO A 570 -10.49 1.57 -6.15
N ASN A 571 -9.41 1.00 -6.67
CA ASN A 571 -8.22 1.75 -7.07
C ASN A 571 -8.48 2.69 -8.25
N GLY A 572 -7.54 3.59 -8.51
CA GLY A 572 -7.63 4.56 -9.61
C GLY A 572 -8.29 5.89 -9.21
N ASN A 573 -8.26 6.23 -7.91
CA ASN A 573 -8.79 7.49 -7.38
C ASN A 573 -10.28 7.70 -7.68
N LEU A 574 -11.08 6.63 -7.59
CA LEU A 574 -12.52 6.71 -7.73
C LEU A 574 -13.17 7.07 -6.38
N LEU A 575 -13.78 8.25 -6.31
CA LEU A 575 -14.43 8.77 -5.11
C LEU A 575 -15.63 7.86 -4.71
N THR A 576 -15.42 7.09 -3.65
CA THR A 576 -16.36 6.10 -3.12
C THR A 576 -17.00 6.66 -1.84
N VAL A 577 -18.30 6.48 -1.67
CA VAL A 577 -19.05 7.04 -0.54
C VAL A 577 -19.54 5.91 0.34
N SER A 578 -19.38 6.08 1.65
CA SER A 578 -19.93 5.16 2.64
C SER A 578 -21.46 5.17 2.64
N ASP A 579 -22.06 4.12 3.19
CA ASP A 579 -23.41 4.22 3.73
C ASP A 579 -23.47 5.21 4.91
N ARG A 580 -24.67 5.46 5.42
CA ARG A 580 -24.88 6.44 6.50
C ARG A 580 -24.37 5.96 7.86
N ILE A 581 -23.59 6.78 8.53
CA ILE A 581 -23.39 6.76 9.98
C ILE A 581 -24.55 7.53 10.60
N THR A 582 -25.29 6.92 11.54
CA THR A 582 -26.41 7.59 12.23
C THR A 582 -25.90 8.20 13.53
N TRP A 583 -25.84 9.53 13.60
CA TRP A 583 -25.55 10.26 14.83
C TRP A 583 -26.86 10.57 15.55
N GLY A 584 -27.18 9.72 16.54
CA GLY A 584 -28.49 9.71 17.19
C GLY A 584 -28.80 10.98 17.98
N ALA A 585 -30.07 11.38 18.00
CA ALA A 585 -30.55 12.62 18.64
C ALA A 585 -30.07 12.80 20.09
N ALA A 586 -30.03 11.72 20.87
CA ALA A 586 -29.62 11.74 22.27
C ALA A 586 -28.10 11.95 22.48
N ALA A 587 -27.30 11.70 21.45
CA ALA A 587 -25.85 11.84 21.48
C ALA A 587 -25.38 13.24 21.03
N ILE A 588 -26.32 14.14 20.67
CA ILE A 588 -26.04 15.50 20.25
C ILE A 588 -26.14 16.42 21.47
N PRO A 589 -25.02 16.98 21.98
CA PRO A 589 -25.02 17.76 23.21
C PRO A 589 -25.91 19.02 23.16
N ALA A 590 -25.89 19.70 22.02
CA ALA A 590 -26.63 20.94 21.77
C ALA A 590 -26.79 21.21 20.25
N PRO A 591 -27.69 22.11 19.82
CA PRO A 591 -27.62 22.64 18.46
C PRO A 591 -26.30 23.41 18.27
N GLY A 592 -25.64 23.26 17.11
CA GLY A 592 -24.50 24.12 16.74
C GLY A 592 -23.38 23.45 15.95
N HIS A 593 -22.21 24.09 16.02
CA HIS A 593 -21.00 23.67 15.30
C HIS A 593 -20.31 22.49 16.01
N TYR A 594 -19.94 21.48 15.22
CA TYR A 594 -19.11 20.36 15.63
C TYR A 594 -17.97 20.16 14.64
N CYS A 595 -16.77 19.88 15.15
CA CYS A 595 -15.67 19.42 14.32
C CYS A 595 -15.81 17.91 14.16
N PHE A 596 -15.67 17.40 12.95
CA PHE A 596 -15.63 15.95 12.70
C PHE A 596 -14.22 15.50 12.35
N ILE A 597 -13.90 14.29 12.78
CA ILE A 597 -12.62 13.63 12.51
C ILE A 597 -12.96 12.26 11.94
N SER A 598 -12.38 11.91 10.80
CA SER A 598 -12.52 10.57 10.23
C SER A 598 -11.16 9.90 10.17
N ILE A 599 -11.09 8.66 10.63
CA ILE A 599 -9.94 7.78 10.49
C ILE A 599 -10.37 6.59 9.63
N LEU A 600 -9.61 6.29 8.58
CA LEU A 600 -9.77 5.09 7.78
C LEU A 600 -8.82 4.01 8.29
N ASN A 601 -9.27 2.77 8.22
CA ASN A 601 -8.44 1.63 8.56
C ASN A 601 -8.82 0.43 7.69
N THR A 602 -7.82 -0.25 7.13
CA THR A 602 -7.96 -1.57 6.51
C THR A 602 -6.70 -2.39 6.83
N PRO A 603 -6.77 -3.74 6.89
CA PRO A 603 -5.59 -4.56 7.24
C PRO A 603 -4.34 -4.29 6.39
N ARG A 604 -4.53 -3.86 5.14
CA ARG A 604 -3.44 -3.60 4.17
C ARG A 604 -3.06 -2.10 4.03
N ASP A 605 -3.70 -1.23 4.81
CA ASP A 605 -3.39 0.20 4.94
C ASP A 605 -3.97 0.67 6.29
N PRO A 606 -3.25 0.39 7.39
CA PRO A 606 -3.77 0.61 8.73
C PRO A 606 -3.78 2.09 9.08
N GLY A 607 -4.88 2.52 9.70
CA GLY A 607 -5.04 3.88 10.23
C GLY A 607 -4.35 4.06 11.58
N PRO A 608 -4.05 5.30 11.99
CA PRO A 608 -3.56 5.58 13.35
C PRO A 608 -4.57 5.19 14.42
N SER A 609 -4.08 4.71 15.56
CA SER A 609 -4.89 4.67 16.77
C SER A 609 -5.01 6.08 17.35
N PRO A 610 -6.20 6.50 17.84
CA PRO A 610 -6.34 7.76 18.58
C PRO A 610 -5.38 7.88 19.77
N GLY A 611 -4.95 6.74 20.35
CA GLY A 611 -3.95 6.72 21.41
C GLY A 611 -2.57 7.18 20.95
N ASP A 612 -2.15 6.83 19.73
CA ASP A 612 -0.84 7.18 19.18
C ASP A 612 -0.72 8.69 18.93
N LEU A 613 -1.87 9.31 18.62
CA LEU A 613 -2.02 10.75 18.39
C LEU A 613 -2.05 11.59 19.69
N MET A 614 -1.92 10.95 20.86
CA MET A 614 -1.71 11.65 22.14
C MET A 614 -0.26 12.10 22.32
N ASP A 615 0.69 11.55 21.54
CA ASP A 615 2.03 12.11 21.40
C ASP A 615 2.01 13.29 20.41
N TRP A 616 2.64 14.40 20.78
CA TRP A 616 2.61 15.61 19.95
C TRP A 616 3.33 15.45 18.62
N ASN A 617 4.46 14.75 18.58
CA ASN A 617 5.23 14.57 17.35
C ASN A 617 4.46 13.66 16.40
N ASN A 618 3.87 12.58 16.91
CA ASN A 618 2.95 11.75 16.13
C ASN A 618 1.78 12.60 15.61
N PHE A 619 1.11 13.39 16.47
CA PHE A 619 0.01 14.24 16.05
C PHE A 619 0.37 15.17 14.88
N ILE A 620 1.47 15.94 14.98
CA ILE A 620 1.87 16.88 13.92
C ILE A 620 2.33 16.17 12.64
N THR A 621 2.92 14.98 12.76
CA THR A 621 3.27 14.15 11.59
C THR A 621 2.02 13.58 10.93
N TYR A 622 1.06 13.07 11.70
CA TYR A 622 -0.17 12.48 11.17
C TYR A 622 -1.06 13.51 10.48
N ILE A 623 -1.21 14.71 11.05
CA ILE A 623 -2.08 15.75 10.45
C ILE A 623 -1.54 16.35 9.15
N ARG A 624 -0.32 15.99 8.73
CA ARG A 624 0.32 16.55 7.52
C ARG A 624 0.82 15.52 6.53
N ASN A 625 1.31 14.39 7.04
CA ASN A 625 2.05 13.41 6.25
C ASN A 625 1.30 12.08 6.12
N ASN A 626 0.10 11.97 6.71
CA ASN A 626 -0.74 10.78 6.60
C ASN A 626 -2.11 11.20 6.05
N ASN A 627 -2.63 10.38 5.16
CA ASN A 627 -3.80 10.69 4.33
C ASN A 627 -5.05 9.88 4.73
N ASN A 628 -4.89 8.93 5.65
CA ASN A 628 -5.95 8.09 6.21
C ASN A 628 -6.64 8.73 7.43
N VAL A 629 -6.31 9.98 7.76
CA VAL A 629 -7.00 10.80 8.77
C VAL A 629 -7.32 12.17 8.19
N THR A 630 -8.53 12.69 8.47
CA THR A 630 -8.88 14.06 8.08
C THR A 630 -9.83 14.71 9.07
N TRP A 631 -9.91 16.05 8.99
CA TRP A 631 -10.77 16.86 9.82
C TRP A 631 -11.70 17.75 8.98
N ARG A 632 -12.96 17.82 9.39
CA ARG A 632 -13.91 18.81 8.91
C ARG A 632 -14.31 19.73 10.04
N ASN A 633 -13.77 20.96 10.03
CA ASN A 633 -14.09 22.01 11.00
C ASN A 633 -14.82 23.21 10.36
N PHE A 634 -15.72 22.90 9.44
CA PHE A 634 -16.41 23.90 8.63
C PHE A 634 -17.90 23.93 9.00
N ASN A 635 -18.39 25.13 9.36
CA ASN A 635 -19.81 25.36 9.64
C ASN A 635 -20.42 26.48 8.81
N VAL A 636 -21.70 26.34 8.47
CA VAL A 636 -22.50 27.38 7.82
C VAL A 636 -23.47 27.98 8.83
N VAL A 637 -23.18 29.20 9.31
CA VAL A 637 -23.95 29.91 10.33
C VAL A 637 -24.79 31.00 9.67
N ASP A 638 -26.01 31.22 10.16
CA ASP A 638 -26.85 32.34 9.72
C ASP A 638 -26.14 33.68 9.99
N ASN A 639 -26.00 34.50 8.95
CA ASN A 639 -25.37 35.81 9.06
C ASN A 639 -26.29 36.88 9.68
N MET A 640 -27.55 36.53 9.96
CA MET A 640 -28.50 37.35 10.69
C MET A 640 -28.42 37.05 12.20
N PRO A 641 -28.10 38.07 13.04
CA PRO A 641 -28.13 37.91 14.49
C PRO A 641 -29.51 37.49 14.99
N PRO A 642 -29.61 36.50 15.92
CA PRO A 642 -30.90 36.11 16.48
C PRO A 642 -31.51 37.27 17.31
N PRO A 643 -32.85 37.34 17.46
CA PRO A 643 -33.53 38.42 18.20
C PRO A 643 -33.09 38.57 19.67
N ASP A 644 -32.54 37.51 20.24
CA ASP A 644 -32.01 37.40 21.59
C ASP A 644 -30.48 37.31 21.65
N ALA A 645 -29.78 37.71 20.58
CA ALA A 645 -28.33 37.76 20.54
C ALA A 645 -27.73 38.57 21.70
N GLU A 646 -26.66 38.03 22.30
CA GLU A 646 -25.85 38.71 23.31
C GLU A 646 -24.37 38.78 22.88
N PRO A 647 -23.86 39.98 22.51
CA PRO A 647 -24.52 41.30 22.49
C PRO A 647 -25.47 41.49 21.30
N MET A 648 -26.40 42.45 21.42
CA MET A 648 -27.40 42.71 20.38
C MET A 648 -26.76 43.07 19.04
N GLY A 649 -27.26 42.47 17.96
CA GLY A 649 -26.80 42.74 16.60
C GLY A 649 -25.51 42.01 16.19
N TYR A 650 -25.01 41.08 17.01
CA TYR A 650 -23.87 40.22 16.68
C TYR A 650 -24.27 38.74 16.63
N VAL A 651 -23.68 37.99 15.70
CA VAL A 651 -23.68 36.53 15.68
C VAL A 651 -22.53 36.07 16.56
N ALA A 652 -22.82 35.27 17.58
CA ALA A 652 -21.81 34.72 18.47
C ALA A 652 -21.30 33.38 17.95
N LEU A 653 -19.98 33.27 17.78
CA LEU A 653 -19.30 32.08 17.29
C LEU A 653 -18.40 31.54 18.41
N PRO A 654 -18.92 30.67 19.29
CA PRO A 654 -18.14 30.10 20.38
C PRO A 654 -17.11 29.09 19.87
N PHE A 655 -15.92 29.10 20.46
CA PHE A 655 -14.88 28.10 20.24
C PHE A 655 -13.93 28.02 21.44
N MET A 656 -13.04 27.05 21.43
CA MET A 656 -11.97 26.92 22.41
C MET A 656 -10.61 27.13 21.75
N ALA A 657 -9.71 27.80 22.47
CA ALA A 657 -8.28 27.63 22.22
C ALA A 657 -7.74 26.53 23.15
N ALA A 658 -7.19 25.48 22.54
CA ALA A 658 -6.77 24.28 23.26
C ALA A 658 -5.25 24.14 23.33
N GLY A 659 -4.77 23.51 24.40
CA GLY A 659 -3.38 23.12 24.53
C GLY A 659 -3.12 21.69 24.07
N ALA A 660 -1.87 21.39 23.76
CA ALA A 660 -1.40 20.07 23.36
C ALA A 660 -1.70 19.00 24.44
N PRO A 661 -1.85 17.72 24.06
CA PRO A 661 -2.31 16.66 24.97
C PRO A 661 -1.22 16.20 25.95
N ASP A 662 0.05 16.42 25.63
CA ASP A 662 1.22 15.87 26.32
C ASP A 662 1.84 16.85 27.32
N ARG A 663 2.20 18.06 26.88
CA ARG A 663 2.88 19.08 27.69
C ARG A 663 2.54 20.49 27.23
N ALA A 664 2.89 21.47 28.06
CA ALA A 664 2.72 22.89 27.72
C ALA A 664 3.62 23.27 26.55
N ARG A 665 3.08 24.04 25.59
CA ARG A 665 3.79 24.41 24.35
C ARG A 665 3.54 25.86 23.98
N ARG A 666 4.53 26.48 23.34
CA ARG A 666 4.42 27.82 22.79
C ARG A 666 3.70 27.76 21.44
N MET A 667 2.59 28.49 21.33
CA MET A 667 1.80 28.56 20.10
C MET A 667 1.29 29.99 19.91
N ARG A 668 0.86 30.30 18.69
CA ARG A 668 0.19 31.56 18.35
C ARG A 668 -1.27 31.30 18.02
N LEU A 669 -2.12 32.26 18.39
CA LEU A 669 -3.50 32.33 17.90
C LEU A 669 -3.54 33.34 16.75
N GLU A 670 -4.22 33.01 15.66
CA GLU A 670 -4.47 33.93 14.57
C GLU A 670 -5.95 33.94 14.22
N ILE A 671 -6.51 35.14 14.00
CA ILE A 671 -7.86 35.31 13.48
C ILE A 671 -7.76 35.92 12.09
N VAL A 672 -8.38 35.28 11.11
CA VAL A 672 -8.39 35.74 9.72
C VAL A 672 -9.83 35.94 9.29
N SER A 673 -10.09 37.10 8.69
CA SER A 673 -11.44 37.52 8.33
C SER A 673 -11.48 38.04 6.90
N ARG A 674 -12.57 37.71 6.19
CA ARG A 674 -12.83 38.18 4.81
C ARG A 674 -14.26 38.72 4.72
N LEU A 675 -14.59 39.67 5.58
CA LEU A 675 -15.93 40.27 5.67
C LEU A 675 -16.01 41.59 4.86
N PRO A 676 -17.21 42.04 4.46
CA PRO A 676 -17.36 43.27 3.71
C PRO A 676 -17.10 44.50 4.60
N ALA A 677 -16.78 45.63 3.97
CA ALA A 677 -16.59 46.89 4.66
C ALA A 677 -17.81 47.26 5.53
N GLY A 678 -17.54 47.79 6.73
CA GLY A 678 -18.57 48.12 7.72
C GLY A 678 -18.95 46.96 8.66
N SER A 679 -18.40 45.76 8.44
CA SER A 679 -18.56 44.65 9.37
C SER A 679 -17.82 44.90 10.68
N GLY A 680 -18.35 44.38 11.79
CA GLY A 680 -17.70 44.41 13.10
C GLY A 680 -17.27 43.03 13.53
N ILE A 681 -16.03 42.86 14.00
CA ILE A 681 -15.54 41.61 14.57
C ILE A 681 -14.90 41.91 15.92
N VAL A 682 -15.30 41.14 16.94
CA VAL A 682 -14.78 41.27 18.30
C VAL A 682 -14.45 39.88 18.83
N LEU A 683 -13.22 39.68 19.29
CA LEU A 683 -12.85 38.52 20.08
C LEU A 683 -13.17 38.79 21.55
N GLU A 684 -13.96 37.91 22.14
CA GLU A 684 -14.29 37.90 23.56
C GLU A 684 -13.57 36.73 24.26
N LEU A 685 -12.92 37.03 25.40
CA LEU A 685 -12.04 36.11 26.13
C LEU A 685 -11.93 36.52 27.60
N THR A 686 -11.31 35.67 28.43
CA THR A 686 -11.09 35.99 29.85
C THR A 686 -9.94 37.00 30.02
N PRO A 687 -9.93 37.80 31.10
CA PRO A 687 -8.86 38.75 31.41
C PRO A 687 -7.48 38.09 31.49
N GLU A 688 -7.40 36.90 32.08
CA GLU A 688 -6.15 36.16 32.26
C GLU A 688 -5.54 35.78 30.90
N PHE A 689 -6.39 35.38 29.95
CA PHE A 689 -5.94 35.04 28.61
C PHE A 689 -5.63 36.29 27.78
N ALA A 690 -6.35 37.40 28.00
CA ALA A 690 -6.06 38.67 27.35
C ALA A 690 -4.69 39.24 27.77
N GLU A 691 -4.35 39.13 29.06
CA GLU A 691 -3.01 39.47 29.57
C GLU A 691 -1.94 38.60 28.94
N LEU A 692 -2.19 37.29 28.82
CA LEU A 692 -1.27 36.36 28.18
C LEU A 692 -1.01 36.73 26.71
N LEU A 693 -2.07 37.04 25.94
CA LEU A 693 -1.98 37.50 24.56
C LEU A 693 -1.45 38.94 24.42
N ARG A 694 -1.15 39.63 25.53
CA ARG A 694 -0.77 41.06 25.57
C ARG A 694 -1.77 41.96 24.83
N ALA A 695 -3.03 41.57 24.84
CA ALA A 695 -4.08 42.29 24.14
C ALA A 695 -4.72 43.33 25.06
N HIS A 696 -4.68 44.58 24.63
CA HIS A 696 -5.23 45.68 25.44
C HIS A 696 -6.73 45.85 25.19
N PRO A 697 -7.57 45.85 26.24
CA PRO A 697 -9.00 46.09 26.12
C PRO A 697 -9.25 47.48 25.52
N ARG A 698 -10.22 47.59 24.61
CA ARG A 698 -10.73 48.90 24.13
C ARG A 698 -12.17 49.09 24.59
N PRO A 699 -12.56 50.31 25.03
CA PRO A 699 -13.97 50.62 25.27
C PRO A 699 -14.76 50.43 23.97
N MET A 700 -15.74 49.53 23.98
CA MET A 700 -16.65 49.32 22.84
C MET A 700 -18.11 49.46 23.30
N PRO A 701 -18.97 50.14 22.51
CA PRO A 701 -20.38 50.25 22.80
C PRO A 701 -21.10 48.95 22.37
N LEU A 702 -20.91 47.88 23.15
CA LEU A 702 -21.69 46.65 23.00
C LEU A 702 -22.92 46.74 23.90
N GLU A 703 -24.11 46.61 23.31
CA GLU A 703 -25.37 46.59 24.05
C GLU A 703 -25.69 45.16 24.52
N PHE A 704 -25.67 44.96 25.83
CA PHE A 704 -26.05 43.70 26.47
C PHE A 704 -27.43 43.85 27.12
N LYS A 705 -28.26 42.80 27.10
CA LYS A 705 -29.46 42.76 27.94
C LYS A 705 -29.00 42.75 29.40
N THR A 706 -29.52 43.67 30.20
CA THR A 706 -29.16 43.85 31.60
C THR A 706 -29.31 42.55 32.40
N GLY A 707 -28.24 42.11 33.09
CA GLY A 707 -28.38 41.13 34.20
C GLY A 707 -27.36 40.01 34.35
N ASN A 708 -26.26 39.91 33.59
CA ASN A 708 -25.29 38.82 33.76
C ASN A 708 -23.96 39.28 34.40
N HIS A 709 -23.94 39.42 35.72
CA HIS A 709 -22.74 39.74 36.51
C HIS A 709 -21.93 38.47 36.88
N GLY A 710 -21.62 37.61 35.90
CA GLY A 710 -20.98 36.32 36.16
C GLY A 710 -19.47 36.25 35.86
N CYS A 711 -19.01 36.77 34.73
CA CYS A 711 -17.59 36.71 34.34
C CYS A 711 -17.13 38.08 33.83
N ARG A 712 -16.02 38.60 34.37
CA ARG A 712 -15.26 39.66 33.70
C ARG A 712 -14.77 39.07 32.37
N VAL A 713 -15.19 39.64 31.25
CA VAL A 713 -14.70 39.30 29.91
C VAL A 713 -14.02 40.52 29.30
N VAL A 714 -13.07 40.28 28.40
CA VAL A 714 -12.34 41.29 27.65
C VAL A 714 -12.76 41.23 26.19
N HIS A 715 -12.96 42.39 25.58
CA HIS A 715 -13.30 42.53 24.16
C HIS A 715 -12.13 43.12 23.37
N ILE A 716 -11.64 42.39 22.39
CA ILE A 716 -10.56 42.81 21.49
C ILE A 716 -11.15 43.02 20.09
N PRO A 717 -11.06 44.22 19.51
CA PRO A 717 -11.51 44.43 18.14
C PRO A 717 -10.56 43.75 17.16
N VAL A 718 -11.14 43.06 16.17
CA VAL A 718 -10.43 42.38 15.08
C VAL A 718 -10.79 43.09 13.77
N ASN A 719 -9.83 43.18 12.85
CA ASN A 719 -10.08 43.77 11.54
C ASN A 719 -11.10 42.93 10.77
N TYR A 720 -12.07 43.59 10.13
CA TYR A 720 -13.09 42.89 9.35
C TYR A 720 -12.54 42.17 8.11
N CYS A 721 -11.38 42.62 7.61
CA CYS A 721 -10.65 42.01 6.51
C CYS A 721 -9.15 41.97 6.83
N GLY A 722 -8.50 40.85 6.55
CA GLY A 722 -7.08 40.61 6.84
C GLY A 722 -6.88 39.61 8.00
N SER A 723 -5.66 39.57 8.55
CA SER A 723 -5.32 38.73 9.69
C SER A 723 -4.88 39.53 10.92
N VAL A 724 -5.18 38.98 12.09
CA VAL A 724 -4.70 39.44 13.40
C VAL A 724 -3.97 38.27 14.04
N LEU A 725 -2.63 38.35 14.03
CA LEU A 725 -1.74 37.38 14.64
C LEU A 725 -1.37 37.84 16.05
N PHE A 726 -1.73 37.05 17.05
CA PHE A 726 -1.38 37.33 18.45
C PHE A 726 0.06 36.86 18.76
N PRO A 727 0.74 37.47 19.75
CA PRO A 727 2.05 37.02 20.20
C PRO A 727 2.07 35.54 20.58
N GLU A 728 3.25 34.93 20.48
CA GLU A 728 3.45 33.56 20.92
C GLU A 728 3.36 33.44 22.44
N VAL A 729 2.51 32.53 22.90
CA VAL A 729 2.22 32.31 24.31
C VAL A 729 2.27 30.83 24.66
N VAL A 730 2.51 30.53 25.94
CA VAL A 730 2.50 29.15 26.43
C VAL A 730 1.06 28.72 26.66
N PHE A 731 0.59 27.74 25.89
CA PHE A 731 -0.64 27.02 26.15
C PHE A 731 -0.34 25.85 27.11
N PRO A 732 -0.94 25.81 28.31
CA PRO A 732 -0.79 24.66 29.20
C PRO A 732 -1.27 23.37 28.55
N ALA A 733 -0.70 22.23 28.94
CA ALA A 733 -1.15 20.93 28.44
C ALA A 733 -2.64 20.73 28.74
N LYS A 734 -3.39 20.22 27.76
CA LYS A 734 -4.84 19.96 27.85
C LYS A 734 -5.69 21.19 28.23
N ALA A 735 -5.15 22.41 28.07
CA ALA A 735 -5.93 23.63 28.31
C ALA A 735 -7.17 23.66 27.41
N ARG A 736 -8.28 24.21 27.94
CA ARG A 736 -9.56 24.42 27.25
C ARG A 736 -10.04 25.83 27.54
N ILE A 737 -9.56 26.79 26.75
CA ILE A 737 -9.79 28.22 27.00
C ILE A 737 -10.99 28.66 26.15
N PRO A 738 -12.15 28.96 26.75
CA PRO A 738 -13.33 29.35 26.00
C PRO A 738 -13.19 30.76 25.43
N LEU A 739 -13.59 30.92 24.17
CA LEU A 739 -13.55 32.16 23.40
C LEU A 739 -14.87 32.33 22.64
N ARG A 740 -15.26 33.58 22.36
CA ARG A 740 -16.35 33.87 21.42
C ARG A 740 -15.88 34.88 20.39
N LEU A 741 -16.09 34.57 19.11
CA LEU A 741 -15.92 35.54 18.04
C LEU A 741 -17.29 36.13 17.70
N LEU A 742 -17.44 37.44 17.93
CA LEU A 742 -18.68 38.16 17.71
C LEU A 742 -18.60 38.84 16.35
N ALA A 743 -19.42 38.41 15.40
CA ALA A 743 -19.44 38.93 14.04
C ALA A 743 -20.72 39.71 13.74
N ARG A 744 -20.60 40.89 13.13
CA ARG A 744 -21.73 41.69 12.65
C ARG A 744 -21.56 42.00 11.18
N ILE A 745 -22.46 41.47 10.35
CA ILE A 745 -22.56 41.78 8.92
C ILE A 745 -23.54 42.94 8.70
N PRO A 746 -23.17 43.98 7.92
CA PRO A 746 -24.09 45.04 7.53
C PRO A 746 -25.34 44.48 6.86
N GLU A 747 -26.51 45.02 7.21
CA GLU A 747 -27.80 44.51 6.73
C GLU A 747 -27.88 44.40 5.21
N ALA A 748 -27.38 45.41 4.49
CA ALA A 748 -27.33 45.42 3.03
C ALA A 748 -26.51 44.27 2.42
N MET A 749 -25.57 43.67 3.17
CA MET A 749 -24.69 42.61 2.69
C MET A 749 -25.13 41.21 3.12
N ARG A 750 -26.18 41.06 3.94
CA ARG A 750 -26.62 39.76 4.50
C ARG A 750 -27.15 38.78 3.44
N HIS A 751 -27.39 39.20 2.22
CA HIS A 751 -27.76 38.30 1.12
C HIS A 751 -26.56 37.59 0.48
N HIS A 752 -25.34 37.91 0.90
CA HIS A 752 -24.10 37.27 0.45
C HIS A 752 -23.53 36.33 1.52
N GLU A 753 -22.58 35.51 1.11
CA GLU A 753 -21.88 34.56 1.96
C GLU A 753 -20.44 35.03 2.21
N PHE A 754 -19.97 34.89 3.46
CA PHE A 754 -18.64 35.33 3.88
C PHE A 754 -17.96 34.27 4.73
N GLU A 755 -16.63 34.31 4.82
CA GLU A 755 -15.85 33.37 5.61
C GLU A 755 -14.93 34.09 6.59
N LEU A 756 -14.77 33.49 7.77
CA LEU A 756 -13.75 33.84 8.74
C LEU A 756 -13.31 32.59 9.49
N TYR A 757 -12.10 32.60 10.05
CA TYR A 757 -11.58 31.50 10.83
C TYR A 757 -10.62 31.94 11.93
N ALA A 758 -10.50 31.10 12.95
CA ALA A 758 -9.47 31.19 13.98
C ALA A 758 -8.57 29.96 13.87
N ARG A 759 -7.25 30.12 13.98
CA ARG A 759 -6.29 29.02 13.90
C ARG A 759 -5.18 29.11 14.93
N GLN A 760 -4.61 27.97 15.30
CA GLN A 760 -3.42 27.88 16.13
C GLN A 760 -2.20 27.50 15.29
N LEU A 761 -1.09 28.20 15.54
CA LEU A 761 0.19 27.94 14.89
C LEU A 761 1.22 27.46 15.92
N TYR A 762 1.92 26.37 15.62
CA TYR A 762 3.08 25.87 16.35
C TYR A 762 4.28 25.91 15.40
N GLU A 763 5.37 26.58 15.80
CA GLU A 763 6.54 26.77 14.91
C GLU A 763 6.17 27.38 13.54
N ASP A 764 5.23 28.33 13.56
CA ASP A 764 4.64 29.00 12.38
C ASP A 764 3.84 28.08 11.42
N GLU A 765 3.64 26.82 11.80
CA GLU A 765 2.80 25.86 11.09
C GLU A 765 1.40 25.73 11.71
N GLU A 766 0.37 25.63 10.87
CA GLU A 766 -1.01 25.44 11.35
C GLU A 766 -1.23 24.03 11.90
N VAL A 767 -1.64 23.94 13.18
CA VAL A 767 -1.92 22.67 13.87
C VAL A 767 -3.42 22.45 14.14
N GLY A 768 -4.23 23.45 13.81
CA GLY A 768 -5.68 23.36 13.87
C GLY A 768 -6.34 24.72 13.64
N ARG A 769 -7.63 24.66 13.31
CA ARG A 769 -8.43 25.82 12.93
C ARG A 769 -9.91 25.52 13.05
N VAL A 770 -10.69 26.53 13.41
CA VAL A 770 -12.16 26.57 13.32
C VAL A 770 -12.56 27.55 12.23
N THR A 771 -13.37 27.11 11.26
CA THR A 771 -13.84 27.95 10.15
C THR A 771 -15.35 28.12 10.19
N TRP A 772 -15.80 29.37 9.99
CA TRP A 772 -17.20 29.73 9.89
C TRP A 772 -17.50 30.39 8.54
N ARG A 773 -18.54 29.91 7.86
CA ARG A 773 -19.19 30.58 6.74
C ARG A 773 -20.47 31.24 7.21
N LEU A 774 -20.54 32.56 7.14
CA LEU A 774 -21.73 33.35 7.45
C LEU A 774 -22.57 33.48 6.19
N ALA A 775 -23.76 32.85 6.16
CA ALA A 775 -24.63 32.80 4.99
C ALA A 775 -26.08 33.17 5.34
N PRO A 776 -26.90 33.66 4.39
CA PRO A 776 -28.32 33.89 4.62
C PRO A 776 -29.08 32.58 4.90
N ASN A 777 -30.08 32.64 5.78
CA ASN A 777 -30.91 31.50 6.14
C ASN A 777 -31.66 30.91 4.93
N ARG A 778 -31.32 29.68 4.50
CA ARG A 778 -32.00 28.98 3.40
C ARG A 778 -33.43 28.52 3.72
N LYS A 779 -33.92 28.68 4.97
CA LYS A 779 -35.29 28.27 5.35
C LYS A 779 -36.40 29.18 4.79
N SER A 780 -36.10 30.38 4.28
CA SER A 780 -37.10 31.30 3.72
C SER A 780 -37.56 30.97 2.29
N ASP A 781 -36.77 30.22 1.49
CA ASP A 781 -37.10 29.94 0.09
C ASP A 781 -38.12 28.81 -0.13
N LYS A 782 -38.44 28.02 0.90
CA LYS A 782 -39.46 26.95 0.81
C LYS A 782 -40.90 27.43 0.97
N LYS A 783 -41.14 28.72 1.27
CA LYS A 783 -42.52 29.28 1.31
C LYS A 783 -43.01 29.87 0.00
N ASN A 784 -42.16 29.93 -1.04
CA ASN A 784 -42.51 30.53 -2.34
C ASN A 784 -42.16 29.66 -3.56
N ARG A 785 -42.17 28.32 -3.43
CA ARG A 785 -42.20 27.39 -4.57
C ARG A 785 -43.18 26.26 -4.35
#